data_AF-A0A5J5AAL0-F1
#
_entry.id   AF-A0A5J5AAL0-F1
#
_cell.length_a   1.000
_cell.length_b   1.000
_cell.length_c   1.000
_cell.angle_alpha   90.00
_cell.angle_beta   90.00
_cell.angle_gamma   90.00
#
_symmetry.space_group_name_H-M   'P 1'
#
loop_
_entity.id
_entity.type
_entity.pdbx_description
1 polymer ?
#
loop_
_entity_poly.entity_id
_entity_poly.type
_entity_poly.pdbx_seq_one_letter_code
_entity_poly.pdbx_strand_id
1 'polypeptide(L)'
;MDLHSLAVILQAALSPNPDERRAAEHSLNQIQHTQQHLVRLLQIIVDANCDMAVRQVASIHFKNFIAKNWSPHDPDKQSQILLSDKDLVRQNILLFVHQVPPLLRVQLGECLKTIIHADYPEQWPSLLHWLKHNLQDQQVYGALFVLRILSRKYEFKSDEERTPVNLVVGETFPHLRSIFNGLVQVVNPSLEVADLVKLICKIFWSSIYLEIPKQLFDPYVFNAWMVLFLNVLERPVPSEGQPADPELRKSWDWWKVKKWTVHILNRLYTRFGDLKLQNPENRSFAQMFQKNYAGKILECHLNLLNVIRVGGYLPDRVTNLILQYISNSVSKVHMYNLLQLRLDVVLFEIIFPLMCFNDNDQKLWDEDPHEYVRKGYDIIEDLYSPRTAAMDFVSELVRKRGKENLQKFILFIVEIFKRYDEAPVEFKPYRQKDGALLAIGALCDKLKQTEPYKSELERMLVQHVFPEFSSPMGHLRAKAAWVAGQYAHVNFSDPNNFRKALHSVVAGMRDPELPVRVDSVFALRSFVEACRDLSEIRPILPQLLDEFFKLMNEVENEDLVFTLETIVDKFGEEMAPYALGLCQNLAAAFCKCMNTAEADDEADDPGALAAVGCLRAISTILESVSRLPHLFVHIEPTLLPIMRRMLTTDGQEVFEEVLEIVSYMTFFSPTISLEMWSLWPLMMEALADWAIDFFPNILVPLDNYISRSTAHFLTCKDPDYQQSLWNTISSIMGDKNLEDNDIEPAPKLIEVVFQNCRGQVDQWVEPYIRITVERLRRTEKPYLKCLLMQVIADALYYNASLTLNILQNLGVATEIFNVWFQMLQQTKKSGVRANFKREHDKKVCCLGLTSLLPLPMDQLPGEALSRVFRATLDLLVAYKDQVAETAKEEEAEDDDDDDMDGLQTDDEDDDGDGSDKDMGVDGEDGDEADSIRLQKLAAQAKAFRSNVEDDDDSDDDFSDDEELQSPIDEVDPFVFFVDTVKVLQASDPLRLQNLIQTFDFHYQALANGVARHAEQRRAEIEKEKIEKAAASATAAS
;
A
#
# COMPACT_ATOMS: atom_id res chain seq x y z
N MET A 1 -40.42 8.30 -33.25
CA MET A 1 -39.84 9.57 -33.70
C MET A 1 -39.09 9.31 -35.00
N ASP A 2 -39.17 10.22 -35.98
CA ASP A 2 -38.44 10.09 -37.24
C ASP A 2 -36.97 10.58 -37.11
N LEU A 3 -36.12 10.23 -38.08
CA LEU A 3 -34.68 10.58 -38.08
C LEU A 3 -34.45 12.09 -38.09
N HIS A 4 -35.28 12.83 -38.83
CA HIS A 4 -35.15 14.29 -38.97
C HIS A 4 -35.40 15.00 -37.64
N SER A 5 -36.46 14.63 -36.91
CA SER A 5 -36.72 15.24 -35.59
C SER A 5 -35.61 14.94 -34.59
N LEU A 6 -35.03 13.73 -34.61
CA LEU A 6 -33.92 13.37 -33.73
C LEU A 6 -32.65 14.19 -34.07
N ALA A 7 -32.35 14.40 -35.35
CA ALA A 7 -31.23 15.23 -35.77
C ALA A 7 -31.39 16.70 -35.32
N VAL A 8 -32.61 17.25 -35.35
CA VAL A 8 -32.91 18.61 -34.85
C VAL A 8 -32.71 18.70 -33.35
N ILE A 9 -33.14 17.69 -32.57
CA ILE A 9 -32.91 17.66 -31.12
C ILE A 9 -31.41 17.59 -30.82
N LEU A 10 -30.66 16.76 -31.53
CA LEU A 10 -29.20 16.66 -31.38
C LEU A 10 -28.50 17.97 -31.77
N GLN A 11 -29.00 18.69 -32.75
CA GLN A 11 -28.51 20.02 -33.11
C GLN A 11 -28.82 21.06 -32.03
N ALA A 12 -30.00 21.00 -31.40
CA ALA A 12 -30.35 21.88 -30.29
C ALA A 12 -29.49 21.62 -29.04
N ALA A 13 -29.02 20.38 -28.83
CA ALA A 13 -28.06 20.05 -27.78
C ALA A 13 -26.68 20.72 -27.98
N LEU A 14 -26.40 21.25 -29.18
CA LEU A 14 -25.19 22.02 -29.50
C LEU A 14 -25.40 23.53 -29.42
N SER A 15 -26.58 24.01 -29.04
CA SER A 15 -26.89 25.44 -29.00
C SER A 15 -26.02 26.19 -27.97
N PRO A 16 -25.52 27.40 -28.25
CA PRO A 16 -24.86 28.22 -27.24
C PRO A 16 -25.84 28.66 -26.12
N ASN A 17 -27.15 28.57 -26.35
CA ASN A 17 -28.17 28.90 -25.37
C ASN A 17 -28.33 27.76 -24.33
N PRO A 18 -28.10 28.00 -23.02
CA PRO A 18 -28.20 26.96 -21.98
C PRO A 18 -29.62 26.41 -21.80
N ASP A 19 -30.65 27.17 -22.13
CA ASP A 19 -32.05 26.71 -21.97
C ASP A 19 -32.45 25.76 -23.10
N GLU A 20 -31.99 26.03 -24.32
CA GLU A 20 -32.21 25.14 -25.48
C GLU A 20 -31.46 23.81 -25.32
N ARG A 21 -30.22 23.86 -24.80
CA ARG A 21 -29.46 22.64 -24.50
C ARG A 21 -30.13 21.77 -23.45
N ARG A 22 -30.53 22.36 -22.31
CA ARG A 22 -31.23 21.64 -21.24
C ARG A 22 -32.55 21.04 -21.73
N ALA A 23 -33.31 21.76 -22.55
CA ALA A 23 -34.53 21.25 -23.16
C ALA A 23 -34.27 20.08 -24.14
N ALA A 24 -33.21 20.17 -24.94
CA ALA A 24 -32.79 19.11 -25.86
C ALA A 24 -32.32 17.84 -25.11
N GLU A 25 -31.49 17.99 -24.07
CA GLU A 25 -31.04 16.88 -23.22
C GLU A 25 -32.21 16.21 -22.49
N HIS A 26 -33.14 17.00 -21.95
CA HIS A 26 -34.35 16.45 -21.36
C HIS A 26 -35.16 15.66 -22.39
N SER A 27 -35.29 16.18 -23.61
CA SER A 27 -35.99 15.50 -24.70
C SER A 27 -35.31 14.19 -25.08
N LEU A 28 -33.97 14.17 -25.20
CA LEU A 28 -33.18 12.95 -25.44
C LEU A 28 -33.41 11.91 -24.33
N ASN A 29 -33.39 12.33 -23.07
CA ASN A 29 -33.63 11.45 -21.93
C ASN A 29 -35.05 10.85 -21.89
N GLN A 30 -36.05 11.55 -22.41
CA GLN A 30 -37.41 11.02 -22.52
C GLN A 30 -37.54 9.97 -23.64
N ILE A 31 -36.81 10.14 -24.74
CA ILE A 31 -36.95 9.30 -25.94
C ILE A 31 -35.96 8.14 -26.00
N GLN A 32 -34.96 8.11 -25.14
CA GLN A 32 -33.87 7.12 -25.18
C GLN A 32 -34.35 5.66 -25.07
N HIS A 33 -35.50 5.42 -24.43
CA HIS A 33 -36.10 4.08 -24.28
C HIS A 33 -37.12 3.73 -25.39
N THR A 34 -37.28 4.59 -26.41
CA THR A 34 -38.19 4.30 -27.52
C THR A 34 -37.60 3.26 -28.47
N GLN A 35 -38.46 2.41 -29.04
CA GLN A 35 -38.06 1.38 -29.99
C GLN A 35 -37.28 1.98 -31.18
N GLN A 36 -36.18 1.30 -31.58
CA GLN A 36 -35.24 1.70 -32.62
C GLN A 36 -34.47 3.01 -32.35
N HIS A 37 -34.52 3.57 -31.14
CA HIS A 37 -33.77 4.79 -30.83
C HIS A 37 -32.27 4.62 -31.12
N LEU A 38 -31.67 3.53 -30.66
CA LEU A 38 -30.27 3.19 -30.93
C LEU A 38 -29.96 3.02 -32.41
N VAL A 39 -30.84 2.35 -33.16
CA VAL A 39 -30.67 2.15 -34.60
C VAL A 39 -30.71 3.48 -35.34
N ARG A 40 -31.59 4.41 -34.93
CA ARG A 40 -31.68 5.76 -35.51
C ARG A 40 -30.46 6.61 -35.19
N LEU A 41 -29.95 6.54 -33.96
CA LEU A 41 -28.67 7.20 -33.61
C LEU A 41 -27.54 6.68 -34.49
N LEU A 42 -27.43 5.35 -34.67
CA LEU A 42 -26.42 4.76 -35.54
C LEU A 42 -26.56 5.22 -36.99
N GLN A 43 -27.79 5.34 -37.51
CA GLN A 43 -28.05 5.88 -38.84
C GLN A 43 -27.56 7.33 -38.98
N ILE A 44 -27.83 8.20 -37.99
CA ILE A 44 -27.35 9.59 -37.99
C ILE A 44 -25.82 9.64 -37.96
N ILE A 45 -25.17 8.81 -37.13
CA ILE A 45 -23.70 8.76 -37.01
C ILE A 45 -23.04 8.44 -38.37
N VAL A 46 -23.66 7.57 -39.16
CA VAL A 46 -23.13 7.08 -40.43
C VAL A 46 -23.50 7.98 -41.61
N ASP A 47 -24.62 8.70 -41.54
CA ASP A 47 -25.08 9.56 -42.62
C ASP A 47 -24.09 10.70 -42.92
N ALA A 48 -23.42 10.61 -44.07
CA ALA A 48 -22.46 11.61 -44.52
C ALA A 48 -23.12 12.96 -44.86
N ASN A 49 -24.45 13.01 -45.01
CA ASN A 49 -25.18 14.24 -45.26
C ASN A 49 -25.50 15.02 -43.98
N CYS A 50 -25.37 14.40 -42.80
CA CYS A 50 -25.51 15.08 -41.52
C CYS A 50 -24.24 15.86 -41.17
N ASP A 51 -24.42 17.01 -40.51
CA ASP A 51 -23.31 17.82 -40.02
C ASP A 51 -22.42 17.04 -39.03
N MET A 52 -21.11 17.26 -39.09
CA MET A 52 -20.14 16.52 -38.27
C MET A 52 -20.41 16.71 -36.77
N ALA A 53 -20.79 17.92 -36.33
CA ALA A 53 -21.04 18.16 -34.91
C ALA A 53 -22.26 17.38 -34.42
N VAL A 54 -23.33 17.31 -35.23
CA VAL A 54 -24.53 16.50 -34.93
C VAL A 54 -24.18 15.01 -34.87
N ARG A 55 -23.36 14.52 -35.80
CA ARG A 55 -22.87 13.12 -35.81
C ARG A 55 -22.02 12.80 -34.58
N GLN A 56 -21.20 13.76 -34.13
CA GLN A 56 -20.38 13.61 -32.94
C GLN A 56 -21.24 13.50 -31.67
N VAL A 57 -22.20 14.40 -31.47
CA VAL A 57 -23.13 14.31 -30.33
C VAL A 57 -23.94 13.02 -30.36
N ALA A 58 -24.43 12.62 -31.54
CA ALA A 58 -25.12 11.34 -31.70
C ALA A 58 -24.24 10.17 -31.26
N SER A 59 -22.95 10.17 -31.63
CA SER A 59 -22.01 9.11 -31.25
C SER A 59 -21.68 9.07 -29.75
N ILE A 60 -21.60 10.24 -29.10
CA ILE A 60 -21.38 10.33 -27.65
C ILE A 60 -22.62 9.83 -26.89
N HIS A 61 -23.81 10.26 -27.30
CA HIS A 61 -25.06 9.80 -26.70
C HIS A 61 -25.25 8.29 -26.89
N PHE A 62 -24.96 7.77 -28.09
CA PHE A 62 -24.99 6.34 -28.39
C PHE A 62 -24.03 5.55 -27.49
N LYS A 63 -22.80 6.02 -27.30
CA LYS A 63 -21.82 5.41 -26.38
C LYS A 63 -22.31 5.40 -24.94
N ASN A 64 -22.73 6.54 -24.41
CA ASN A 64 -23.15 6.66 -23.01
C ASN A 64 -24.38 5.78 -22.73
N PHE A 65 -25.31 5.68 -23.69
CA PHE A 65 -26.47 4.81 -23.56
C PHE A 65 -26.11 3.33 -23.58
N ILE A 66 -25.21 2.89 -24.47
CA ILE A 66 -24.75 1.50 -24.51
C ILE A 66 -24.00 1.15 -23.22
N ALA A 67 -23.08 2.00 -22.76
CA ALA A 67 -22.33 1.78 -21.53
C ALA A 67 -23.25 1.56 -20.32
N LYS A 68 -24.33 2.33 -20.21
CA LYS A 68 -25.28 2.26 -19.09
C LYS A 68 -26.28 1.09 -19.20
N ASN A 69 -26.76 0.77 -20.40
CA ASN A 69 -27.95 -0.06 -20.56
C ASN A 69 -27.70 -1.43 -21.23
N TRP A 70 -26.52 -1.68 -21.80
CA TRP A 70 -26.24 -2.94 -22.51
C TRP A 70 -26.14 -4.14 -21.57
N SER A 71 -25.42 -3.98 -20.45
CA SER A 71 -25.32 -4.94 -19.35
C SER A 71 -25.27 -4.14 -18.03
N PRO A 72 -26.42 -3.96 -17.34
CA PRO A 72 -26.46 -3.22 -16.07
C PRO A 72 -25.56 -3.87 -15.01
N HIS A 73 -24.84 -3.06 -14.23
CA HIS A 73 -23.95 -3.53 -13.15
C HIS A 73 -24.71 -4.19 -11.98
N ASP A 74 -25.99 -3.83 -11.84
CA ASP A 74 -26.87 -4.25 -10.76
C ASP A 74 -27.65 -5.50 -11.22
N PRO A 75 -27.47 -6.68 -10.59
CA PRO A 75 -28.09 -7.92 -11.02
C PRO A 75 -29.64 -7.87 -10.99
N ASP A 76 -30.22 -6.95 -10.22
CA ASP A 76 -31.68 -6.76 -10.13
C ASP A 76 -32.26 -5.86 -11.25
N LYS A 77 -31.40 -5.17 -12.03
CA LYS A 77 -31.84 -4.31 -13.14
C LYS A 77 -31.77 -5.04 -14.47
N GLN A 78 -32.93 -5.32 -15.07
CA GLN A 78 -33.01 -5.84 -16.44
C GLN A 78 -32.53 -4.81 -17.47
N SER A 79 -31.82 -5.26 -18.51
CA SER A 79 -31.40 -4.42 -19.63
C SER A 79 -32.61 -3.73 -20.25
N GLN A 80 -32.56 -2.40 -20.33
CA GLN A 80 -33.63 -1.57 -20.88
C GLN A 80 -33.61 -1.52 -22.43
N ILE A 81 -32.77 -2.34 -23.06
CA ILE A 81 -32.64 -2.43 -24.52
C ILE A 81 -33.35 -3.69 -25.02
N LEU A 82 -34.23 -3.52 -26.01
CA LEU A 82 -34.90 -4.64 -26.68
C LEU A 82 -33.87 -5.54 -27.38
N LEU A 83 -34.04 -6.86 -27.26
CA LEU A 83 -33.16 -7.85 -27.90
C LEU A 83 -33.04 -7.65 -29.43
N SER A 84 -34.14 -7.29 -30.09
CA SER A 84 -34.14 -7.00 -31.54
C SER A 84 -33.29 -5.79 -31.91
N ASP A 85 -33.27 -4.75 -31.07
CA ASP A 85 -32.43 -3.57 -31.27
C ASP A 85 -30.96 -3.92 -30.98
N LYS A 86 -30.67 -4.79 -30.00
CA LYS A 86 -29.31 -5.32 -29.78
C LYS A 86 -28.79 -6.06 -31.00
N ASP A 87 -29.60 -6.94 -31.61
CA ASP A 87 -29.23 -7.70 -32.81
C ASP A 87 -28.90 -6.79 -33.99
N LEU A 88 -29.74 -5.78 -34.22
CA LEU A 88 -29.53 -4.79 -35.28
C LEU A 88 -28.25 -3.98 -35.02
N VAL A 89 -28.01 -3.54 -33.80
CA VAL A 89 -26.77 -2.82 -33.46
C VAL A 89 -25.55 -3.70 -33.72
N ARG A 90 -25.54 -4.96 -33.26
CA ARG A 90 -24.44 -5.91 -33.48
C ARG A 90 -24.13 -6.12 -34.96
N GLN A 91 -25.15 -6.32 -35.79
CA GLN A 91 -24.97 -6.53 -37.23
C GLN A 91 -24.42 -5.30 -37.95
N ASN A 92 -24.90 -4.10 -37.58
CA ASN A 92 -24.59 -2.87 -38.31
C ASN A 92 -23.30 -2.20 -37.83
N ILE A 93 -22.98 -2.26 -36.54
CA ILE A 93 -21.82 -1.54 -35.98
C ILE A 93 -20.49 -1.99 -36.61
N LEU A 94 -20.35 -3.29 -36.92
CA LEU A 94 -19.17 -3.85 -37.59
C LEU A 94 -18.99 -3.32 -39.02
N LEU A 95 -20.10 -3.10 -39.74
CA LEU A 95 -20.08 -2.59 -41.11
C LEU A 95 -19.74 -1.11 -41.16
N PHE A 96 -20.08 -0.35 -40.13
CA PHE A 96 -19.95 1.11 -40.18
C PHE A 96 -18.69 1.65 -39.50
N VAL A 97 -18.05 0.90 -38.60
CA VAL A 97 -16.84 1.34 -37.89
C VAL A 97 -15.69 1.74 -38.84
N HIS A 98 -15.59 1.09 -40.01
CA HIS A 98 -14.57 1.40 -41.00
C HIS A 98 -14.96 2.57 -41.91
N GLN A 99 -16.24 2.91 -42.01
CA GLN A 99 -16.78 3.96 -42.92
C GLN A 99 -16.78 5.34 -42.27
N VAL A 100 -16.81 5.40 -40.94
CA VAL A 100 -16.86 6.66 -40.21
C VAL A 100 -15.46 7.31 -40.04
N PRO A 101 -15.38 8.65 -39.93
CA PRO A 101 -14.15 9.38 -39.62
C PRO A 101 -13.53 8.98 -38.27
N PRO A 102 -12.22 9.20 -38.05
CA PRO A 102 -11.53 8.80 -36.82
C PRO A 102 -12.21 9.27 -35.52
N LEU A 103 -12.72 10.51 -35.50
CA LEU A 103 -13.40 11.10 -34.34
C LEU A 103 -14.63 10.28 -33.88
N LEU A 104 -15.42 9.80 -34.84
CA LEU A 104 -16.61 8.96 -34.58
C LEU A 104 -16.23 7.50 -34.36
N ARG A 105 -15.16 7.03 -35.03
CA ARG A 105 -14.65 5.66 -34.91
C ARG A 105 -14.23 5.33 -33.49
N VAL A 106 -13.59 6.26 -32.78
CA VAL A 106 -13.21 6.06 -31.37
C VAL A 106 -14.46 5.83 -30.51
N GLN A 107 -15.52 6.62 -30.71
CA GLN A 107 -16.78 6.45 -29.96
C GLN A 107 -17.46 5.10 -30.26
N LEU A 108 -17.53 4.70 -31.54
CA LEU A 108 -18.04 3.38 -31.92
C LEU A 108 -17.15 2.24 -31.42
N GLY A 109 -15.84 2.47 -31.30
CA GLY A 109 -14.88 1.53 -30.71
C GLY A 109 -15.16 1.26 -29.23
N GLU A 110 -15.47 2.29 -28.44
CA GLU A 110 -15.89 2.12 -27.05
C GLU A 110 -17.23 1.39 -26.94
N CYS A 111 -18.19 1.66 -27.85
CA CYS A 111 -19.43 0.89 -27.92
C CYS A 111 -19.16 -0.60 -28.20
N LEU A 112 -18.31 -0.89 -29.20
CA LEU A 112 -17.88 -2.25 -29.54
C LEU A 112 -17.21 -2.93 -28.36
N LYS A 113 -16.38 -2.22 -27.59
CA LYS A 113 -15.75 -2.75 -26.37
C LYS A 113 -16.82 -3.22 -25.39
N THR A 114 -17.79 -2.37 -25.03
CA THR A 114 -18.88 -2.76 -24.12
C THR A 114 -19.65 -3.98 -24.64
N ILE A 115 -20.02 -3.99 -25.91
CA ILE A 115 -20.79 -5.08 -26.52
C ILE A 115 -19.97 -6.39 -26.54
N ILE A 116 -18.70 -6.35 -26.94
CA ILE A 116 -17.82 -7.53 -26.98
C ILE A 116 -17.58 -8.08 -25.57
N HIS A 117 -17.39 -7.20 -24.58
CA HIS A 117 -17.22 -7.60 -23.19
C HIS A 117 -18.45 -8.34 -22.65
N ALA A 118 -19.66 -7.88 -22.96
CA ALA A 118 -20.90 -8.50 -22.50
C ALA A 118 -21.30 -9.77 -23.29
N ASP A 119 -21.16 -9.75 -24.62
CA ASP A 119 -21.88 -10.70 -25.48
C ASP A 119 -20.99 -11.80 -26.10
N TYR A 120 -19.66 -11.64 -26.17
CA TYR A 120 -18.76 -12.63 -26.79
C TYR A 120 -18.13 -13.55 -25.74
N PRO A 121 -18.01 -14.88 -25.94
CA PRO A 121 -18.33 -15.62 -27.15
C PRO A 121 -19.76 -16.14 -27.26
N GLU A 122 -20.52 -16.25 -26.15
CA GLU A 122 -21.74 -17.05 -26.09
C GLU A 122 -22.90 -16.44 -26.89
N GLN A 123 -23.12 -15.13 -26.77
CA GLN A 123 -24.25 -14.43 -27.40
C GLN A 123 -23.91 -13.88 -28.79
N TRP A 124 -22.62 -13.78 -29.14
CA TRP A 124 -22.14 -13.26 -30.43
C TRP A 124 -21.06 -14.13 -31.12
N PRO A 125 -21.33 -15.42 -31.39
CA PRO A 125 -20.34 -16.32 -32.00
C PRO A 125 -19.98 -15.96 -33.45
N SER A 126 -20.88 -15.29 -34.18
CA SER A 126 -20.65 -14.87 -35.57
C SER A 126 -19.56 -13.82 -35.74
N LEU A 127 -19.14 -13.15 -34.66
CA LEU A 127 -18.08 -12.14 -34.68
C LEU A 127 -16.76 -12.71 -35.21
N LEU A 128 -16.37 -13.91 -34.76
CA LEU A 128 -15.12 -14.54 -35.19
C LEU A 128 -15.14 -14.88 -36.69
N HIS A 129 -16.28 -15.35 -37.19
CA HIS A 129 -16.45 -15.60 -38.63
C HIS A 129 -16.35 -14.32 -39.45
N TRP A 130 -16.96 -13.22 -38.97
CA TRP A 130 -16.84 -11.91 -39.61
C TRP A 130 -15.38 -11.42 -39.64
N LEU A 131 -14.65 -11.57 -38.54
CA LEU A 131 -13.22 -11.22 -38.47
C LEU A 131 -12.38 -12.02 -39.46
N LYS A 132 -12.57 -13.35 -39.51
CA LYS A 132 -11.85 -14.22 -40.44
C LYS A 132 -12.06 -13.82 -41.91
N HIS A 133 -13.30 -13.53 -42.28
CA HIS A 133 -13.65 -13.10 -43.64
C HIS A 133 -13.01 -11.75 -43.99
N ASN A 134 -13.19 -10.73 -43.14
CA ASN A 134 -12.76 -9.37 -43.45
C ASN A 134 -11.24 -9.14 -43.33
N LEU A 135 -10.51 -10.04 -42.66
CA LEU A 135 -9.05 -10.06 -42.71
C LEU A 135 -8.51 -10.49 -44.09
N GLN A 136 -9.29 -11.21 -44.89
CA GLN A 136 -8.90 -11.66 -46.23
C GLN A 136 -9.38 -10.72 -47.35
N ASP A 137 -10.27 -9.78 -47.05
CA ASP A 137 -10.94 -8.90 -48.01
C ASP A 137 -10.42 -7.45 -47.93
N GLN A 138 -11.03 -6.50 -48.64
CA GLN A 138 -10.64 -5.08 -48.70
C GLN A 138 -10.80 -4.30 -47.39
N GLN A 139 -11.42 -4.87 -46.34
CA GLN A 139 -11.71 -4.18 -45.08
C GLN A 139 -10.69 -4.47 -43.95
N VAL A 140 -9.43 -4.70 -44.30
CA VAL A 140 -8.37 -5.12 -43.36
C VAL A 140 -8.27 -4.23 -42.13
N TYR A 141 -8.31 -2.90 -42.29
CA TYR A 141 -8.21 -1.97 -41.15
C TYR A 141 -9.35 -2.15 -40.15
N GLY A 142 -10.60 -2.26 -40.63
CA GLY A 142 -11.77 -2.45 -39.78
C GLY A 142 -11.71 -3.78 -39.02
N ALA A 143 -11.30 -4.85 -39.69
CA ALA A 143 -11.10 -6.15 -39.07
C ALA A 143 -10.01 -6.13 -38.00
N LEU A 144 -8.85 -5.48 -38.26
CA LEU A 144 -7.79 -5.31 -37.27
C LEU A 144 -8.24 -4.48 -36.07
N PHE A 145 -9.02 -3.42 -36.30
CA PHE A 145 -9.54 -2.57 -35.23
C PHE A 145 -10.47 -3.35 -34.29
N VAL A 146 -11.42 -4.12 -34.84
CA VAL A 146 -12.33 -4.96 -34.05
C VAL A 146 -11.57 -6.10 -33.36
N LEU A 147 -10.63 -6.74 -34.06
CA LEU A 147 -9.80 -7.80 -33.48
C LEU A 147 -8.94 -7.29 -32.32
N ARG A 148 -8.43 -6.06 -32.40
CA ARG A 148 -7.69 -5.43 -31.29
C ARG A 148 -8.57 -5.29 -30.05
N ILE A 149 -9.83 -4.88 -30.21
CA ILE A 149 -10.79 -4.76 -29.09
C ILE A 149 -11.06 -6.15 -28.50
N LEU A 150 -11.30 -7.15 -29.37
CA LEU A 150 -11.55 -8.53 -28.95
C LEU A 150 -10.35 -9.15 -28.21
N SER A 151 -9.13 -8.99 -28.72
CA SER A 151 -7.93 -9.48 -28.02
C SER A 151 -7.71 -8.78 -26.68
N ARG A 152 -8.03 -7.48 -26.57
CA ARG A 152 -7.88 -6.71 -25.33
C ARG A 152 -8.82 -7.20 -24.21
N LYS A 153 -10.02 -7.71 -24.55
CA LYS A 153 -10.95 -8.31 -23.58
C LYS A 153 -10.27 -9.40 -22.73
N TYR A 154 -9.39 -10.18 -23.36
CA TYR A 154 -8.70 -11.30 -22.73
C TYR A 154 -7.28 -10.95 -22.27
N GLU A 155 -6.85 -9.68 -22.31
CA GLU A 155 -5.46 -9.32 -21.99
C GLU A 155 -5.08 -9.69 -20.55
N PHE A 156 -5.98 -9.46 -19.59
CA PHE A 156 -5.77 -9.67 -18.15
C PHE A 156 -6.58 -10.84 -17.57
N LYS A 157 -7.01 -11.78 -18.43
CA LYS A 157 -7.85 -12.93 -18.05
C LYS A 157 -6.99 -14.17 -17.74
N SER A 158 -7.39 -14.97 -16.74
CA SER A 158 -6.74 -16.24 -16.34
C SER A 158 -6.90 -17.33 -17.40
N ASP A 159 -6.06 -18.38 -17.41
CA ASP A 159 -6.03 -19.41 -18.47
C ASP A 159 -7.42 -20.04 -18.75
N GLU A 160 -8.19 -20.32 -17.70
CA GLU A 160 -9.53 -20.89 -17.82
C GLU A 160 -10.47 -19.98 -18.65
N GLU A 161 -10.46 -18.69 -18.34
CA GLU A 161 -11.24 -17.66 -19.04
C GLU A 161 -10.65 -17.29 -20.41
N ARG A 162 -9.41 -17.70 -20.72
CA ARG A 162 -8.72 -17.48 -22.01
C ARG A 162 -9.06 -18.52 -23.07
N THR A 163 -9.78 -19.59 -22.74
CA THR A 163 -10.20 -20.61 -23.73
C THR A 163 -10.72 -20.03 -25.06
N PRO A 164 -11.58 -18.99 -25.06
CA PRO A 164 -12.05 -18.36 -26.31
C PRO A 164 -10.94 -17.65 -27.11
N VAL A 165 -9.93 -17.08 -26.46
CA VAL A 165 -8.82 -16.39 -27.15
C VAL A 165 -7.96 -17.36 -27.93
N ASN A 166 -7.79 -18.60 -27.45
CA ASN A 166 -7.06 -19.64 -28.16
C ASN A 166 -7.73 -19.96 -29.52
N LEU A 167 -9.07 -19.98 -29.56
CA LEU A 167 -9.82 -20.15 -30.82
C LEU A 167 -9.66 -18.94 -31.75
N VAL A 168 -9.76 -17.73 -31.20
CA VAL A 168 -9.55 -16.48 -31.96
C VAL A 168 -8.16 -16.47 -32.60
N VAL A 169 -7.12 -16.79 -31.83
CA VAL A 169 -5.73 -16.86 -32.31
C VAL A 169 -5.60 -17.91 -33.41
N GLY A 170 -6.14 -19.12 -33.21
CA GLY A 170 -6.07 -20.20 -34.20
C GLY A 170 -6.66 -19.82 -35.57
N GLU A 171 -7.78 -19.10 -35.61
CA GLU A 171 -8.45 -18.74 -36.86
C GLU A 171 -7.89 -17.45 -37.51
N THR A 172 -7.38 -16.50 -36.72
CA THR A 172 -6.99 -15.16 -37.21
C THR A 172 -5.49 -14.98 -37.44
N PHE A 173 -4.61 -15.58 -36.62
CA PHE A 173 -3.16 -15.34 -36.71
C PHE A 173 -2.51 -15.75 -38.04
N PRO A 174 -2.93 -16.84 -38.72
CA PRO A 174 -2.38 -17.16 -40.05
C PRO A 174 -2.60 -16.03 -41.06
N HIS A 175 -3.76 -15.39 -41.03
CA HIS A 175 -4.11 -14.25 -41.88
C HIS A 175 -3.35 -12.98 -41.47
N LEU A 176 -3.30 -12.69 -40.16
CA LEU A 176 -2.51 -11.57 -39.63
C LEU A 176 -1.05 -11.66 -40.04
N ARG A 177 -0.45 -12.84 -39.96
CA ARG A 177 0.94 -13.07 -40.36
C ARG A 177 1.14 -12.82 -41.86
N SER A 178 0.19 -13.25 -42.70
CA SER A 178 0.25 -13.01 -44.15
C SER A 178 0.18 -11.51 -44.48
N ILE A 179 -0.73 -10.78 -43.83
CA ILE A 179 -0.84 -9.32 -43.95
C ILE A 179 0.46 -8.67 -43.47
N PHE A 180 0.95 -9.04 -42.29
CA PHE A 180 2.15 -8.45 -41.70
C PHE A 180 3.36 -8.63 -42.62
N ASN A 181 3.56 -9.84 -43.16
CA ASN A 181 4.62 -10.11 -44.12
C ASN A 181 4.51 -9.24 -45.38
N GLY A 182 3.30 -9.05 -45.92
CA GLY A 182 3.07 -8.16 -47.06
C GLY A 182 3.42 -6.69 -46.75
N LEU A 183 3.01 -6.19 -45.58
CA LEU A 183 3.25 -4.82 -45.14
C LEU A 183 4.74 -4.53 -44.91
N VAL A 184 5.47 -5.49 -44.33
CA VAL A 184 6.91 -5.35 -44.04
C VAL A 184 7.74 -5.26 -45.32
N GLN A 185 7.32 -5.91 -46.41
CA GLN A 185 8.03 -5.91 -47.70
C GLN A 185 7.83 -4.63 -48.52
N VAL A 186 6.95 -3.71 -48.11
CA VAL A 186 6.74 -2.44 -48.81
C VAL A 186 7.98 -1.56 -48.68
N VAL A 187 8.59 -1.17 -49.81
CA VAL A 187 9.86 -0.41 -49.84
C VAL A 187 9.69 1.02 -49.31
N ASN A 188 8.65 1.74 -49.76
CA ASN A 188 8.31 3.10 -49.33
C ASN A 188 6.93 3.12 -48.65
N PRO A 189 6.86 2.86 -47.34
CA PRO A 189 5.61 2.62 -46.65
C PRO A 189 4.99 3.96 -46.19
N SER A 190 3.67 4.10 -46.41
CA SER A 190 2.91 5.26 -45.93
C SER A 190 2.65 5.17 -44.41
N LEU A 191 2.15 6.25 -43.81
CA LEU A 191 1.71 6.24 -42.40
C LEU A 191 0.60 5.21 -42.13
N GLU A 192 -0.26 4.95 -43.12
CA GLU A 192 -1.30 3.92 -43.02
C GLU A 192 -0.69 2.52 -42.84
N VAL A 193 0.44 2.23 -43.47
CA VAL A 193 1.16 0.96 -43.27
C VAL A 193 1.68 0.87 -41.83
N ALA A 194 2.23 1.95 -41.28
CA ALA A 194 2.67 2.00 -39.89
C ALA A 194 1.51 1.74 -38.91
N ASP A 195 0.33 2.32 -39.19
CA ASP A 195 -0.88 2.11 -38.40
C ASP A 195 -1.35 0.65 -38.39
N LEU A 196 -1.34 0.00 -39.55
CA LEU A 196 -1.72 -1.41 -39.67
C LEU A 196 -0.72 -2.32 -38.94
N VAL A 197 0.59 -2.10 -39.11
CA VAL A 197 1.62 -2.87 -38.40
C VAL A 197 1.49 -2.66 -36.89
N LYS A 198 1.29 -1.42 -36.44
CA LYS A 198 1.07 -1.09 -35.03
C LYS A 198 -0.13 -1.84 -34.46
N LEU A 199 -1.25 -1.91 -35.19
CA LEU A 199 -2.42 -2.67 -34.77
C LEU A 199 -2.11 -4.18 -34.66
N ILE A 200 -1.38 -4.75 -35.63
CA ILE A 200 -0.97 -6.16 -35.59
C ILE A 200 -0.07 -6.45 -34.37
N CYS A 201 0.95 -5.61 -34.12
CA CYS A 201 1.80 -5.75 -32.94
C CYS A 201 0.98 -5.68 -31.65
N LYS A 202 0.05 -4.73 -31.55
CA LYS A 202 -0.86 -4.63 -30.39
C LYS A 202 -1.75 -5.87 -30.25
N ILE A 203 -2.33 -6.40 -31.33
CA ILE A 203 -3.14 -7.62 -31.28
C ILE A 203 -2.31 -8.78 -30.72
N PHE A 204 -1.09 -8.96 -31.25
CA PHE A 204 -0.16 -9.98 -30.79
C PHE A 204 0.15 -9.81 -29.29
N TRP A 205 0.46 -8.58 -28.86
CA TRP A 205 0.71 -8.25 -27.45
C TRP A 205 -0.42 -8.69 -26.52
N SER A 206 -1.67 -8.26 -26.76
CA SER A 206 -2.79 -8.63 -25.87
C SER A 206 -3.03 -10.13 -25.86
N SER A 207 -2.77 -10.81 -26.97
CA SER A 207 -2.92 -12.27 -27.04
C SER A 207 -1.88 -13.02 -26.23
N ILE A 208 -0.69 -12.44 -25.97
CA ILE A 208 0.40 -13.08 -25.23
C ILE A 208 0.68 -12.48 -23.84
N TYR A 209 -0.11 -11.50 -23.36
CA TYR A 209 0.27 -10.66 -22.22
C TYR A 209 0.54 -11.46 -20.93
N LEU A 210 -0.41 -12.33 -20.54
CA LEU A 210 -0.25 -13.24 -19.38
C LEU A 210 0.30 -14.61 -19.79
N GLU A 211 -0.16 -15.15 -20.92
CA GLU A 211 0.17 -16.51 -21.37
C GLU A 211 0.28 -16.61 -22.88
N ILE A 212 1.08 -17.57 -23.35
CA ILE A 212 1.27 -17.84 -24.78
C ILE A 212 0.16 -18.78 -25.28
N PRO A 213 -0.63 -18.37 -26.29
CA PRO A 213 -1.62 -19.23 -26.92
C PRO A 213 -0.99 -20.51 -27.49
N LYS A 214 -1.69 -21.64 -27.35
CA LYS A 214 -1.13 -22.97 -27.65
C LYS A 214 -0.59 -23.12 -29.08
N GLN A 215 -1.16 -22.39 -30.04
CA GLN A 215 -0.72 -22.41 -31.44
C GLN A 215 0.67 -21.78 -31.65
N LEU A 216 1.12 -20.90 -30.74
CA LEU A 216 2.45 -20.30 -30.80
C LEU A 216 3.54 -21.21 -30.20
N PHE A 217 3.19 -22.34 -29.58
CA PHE A 217 4.19 -23.35 -29.20
C PHE A 217 4.77 -24.09 -30.40
N ASP A 218 4.10 -24.08 -31.55
CA ASP A 218 4.65 -24.63 -32.79
C ASP A 218 5.90 -23.81 -33.20
N PRO A 219 7.10 -24.42 -33.22
CA PRO A 219 8.33 -23.70 -33.55
C PRO A 219 8.33 -23.06 -34.93
N TYR A 220 7.62 -23.64 -35.91
CA TYR A 220 7.54 -23.10 -37.26
C TYR A 220 6.69 -21.82 -37.30
N VAL A 221 5.53 -21.85 -36.62
CA VAL A 221 4.63 -20.70 -36.53
C VAL A 221 5.31 -19.57 -35.76
N PHE A 222 5.92 -19.89 -34.62
CA PHE A 222 6.63 -18.92 -33.80
C PHE A 222 7.81 -18.29 -34.54
N ASN A 223 8.65 -19.10 -35.20
CA ASN A 223 9.78 -18.59 -36.00
C ASN A 223 9.33 -17.59 -37.05
N ALA A 224 8.21 -17.85 -37.74
CA ALA A 224 7.71 -16.95 -38.75
C ALA A 224 7.28 -15.59 -38.20
N TRP A 225 6.73 -15.53 -36.99
CA TRP A 225 6.45 -14.27 -36.29
C TRP A 225 7.73 -13.56 -35.85
N MET A 226 8.69 -14.29 -35.29
CA MET A 226 9.96 -13.72 -34.84
C MET A 226 10.75 -13.07 -35.99
N VAL A 227 10.79 -13.70 -37.16
CA VAL A 227 11.45 -13.13 -38.35
C VAL A 227 10.81 -11.79 -38.75
N LEU A 228 9.48 -11.66 -38.65
CA LEU A 228 8.79 -10.39 -38.96
C LEU A 228 9.11 -9.30 -37.95
N PHE A 229 9.12 -9.62 -36.64
CA PHE A 229 9.50 -8.67 -35.60
C PHE A 229 10.95 -8.21 -35.74
N LEU A 230 11.88 -9.12 -36.00
CA LEU A 230 13.29 -8.79 -36.23
C LEU A 230 13.46 -7.91 -37.48
N ASN A 231 12.76 -8.20 -38.58
CA ASN A 231 12.80 -7.36 -39.78
C ASN A 231 12.31 -5.93 -39.49
N VAL A 232 11.23 -5.78 -38.72
CA VAL A 232 10.72 -4.46 -38.29
C VAL A 232 11.74 -3.72 -37.41
N LEU A 233 12.46 -4.41 -36.54
CA LEU A 233 13.51 -3.80 -35.72
C LEU A 233 14.70 -3.33 -36.56
N GLU A 234 15.20 -4.18 -37.46
CA GLU A 234 16.36 -3.90 -38.33
C GLU A 234 16.08 -2.81 -39.35
N ARG A 235 14.83 -2.69 -39.80
CA ARG A 235 14.41 -1.69 -40.77
C ARG A 235 14.64 -0.27 -40.24
N PRO A 236 15.29 0.63 -41.00
CA PRO A 236 15.41 2.03 -40.61
C PRO A 236 14.04 2.71 -40.61
N VAL A 237 13.83 3.62 -39.66
CA VAL A 237 12.63 4.47 -39.63
C VAL A 237 12.69 5.42 -40.84
N PRO A 238 11.61 5.53 -41.66
CA PRO A 238 11.58 6.50 -42.75
C PRO A 238 11.85 7.93 -42.23
N SER A 239 12.51 8.79 -43.01
CA SER A 239 12.71 10.21 -42.64
C SER A 239 11.69 11.14 -43.29
N GLU A 240 11.01 10.69 -44.35
CA GLU A 240 9.99 11.46 -45.06
C GLU A 240 8.72 11.63 -44.20
N GLY A 241 8.32 12.87 -43.97
CA GLY A 241 7.12 13.21 -43.18
C GLY A 241 7.31 13.16 -41.67
N GLN A 242 8.54 12.96 -41.17
CA GLN A 242 8.83 12.98 -39.74
C GLN A 242 8.74 14.42 -39.17
N PRO A 243 8.05 14.64 -38.04
CA PRO A 243 8.03 15.94 -37.38
C PRO A 243 9.43 16.44 -36.99
N ALA A 244 9.67 17.75 -37.16
CA ALA A 244 10.91 18.40 -36.75
C ALA A 244 11.04 18.51 -35.22
N ASP A 245 9.90 18.73 -34.55
CA ASP A 245 9.78 18.78 -33.10
C ASP A 245 9.98 17.37 -32.47
N PRO A 246 10.94 17.21 -31.54
CA PRO A 246 11.17 15.98 -30.80
C PRO A 246 9.94 15.43 -30.06
N GLU A 247 9.06 16.29 -29.52
CA GLU A 247 7.87 15.84 -28.77
C GLU A 247 6.83 15.23 -29.71
N LEU A 248 6.54 15.90 -30.83
CA LEU A 248 5.69 15.34 -31.87
C LEU A 248 6.30 14.08 -32.51
N ARG A 249 7.63 14.00 -32.57
CA ARG A 249 8.35 12.83 -33.09
C ARG A 249 8.18 11.59 -32.20
N LYS A 250 8.10 11.73 -30.87
CA LYS A 250 7.79 10.61 -29.95
C LYS A 250 6.45 9.95 -30.31
N SER A 251 5.49 10.75 -30.75
CA SER A 251 4.13 10.31 -31.10
C SER A 251 4.01 9.69 -32.50
N TRP A 252 5.08 9.68 -33.30
CA TRP A 252 5.02 9.25 -34.69
C TRP A 252 4.84 7.73 -34.83
N ASP A 253 4.01 7.30 -35.79
CA ASP A 253 3.55 5.90 -35.85
C ASP A 253 4.65 4.88 -36.09
N TRP A 254 5.71 5.22 -36.83
CA TRP A 254 6.85 4.32 -37.02
C TRP A 254 7.65 4.09 -35.74
N TRP A 255 7.80 5.11 -34.89
CA TRP A 255 8.41 4.94 -33.57
C TRP A 255 7.51 4.14 -32.65
N LYS A 256 6.17 4.32 -32.73
CA LYS A 256 5.21 3.47 -32.02
C LYS A 256 5.30 2.01 -32.46
N VAL A 257 5.49 1.72 -33.76
CA VAL A 257 5.71 0.36 -34.25
C VAL A 257 6.95 -0.25 -33.60
N LYS A 258 8.11 0.44 -33.64
CA LYS A 258 9.32 -0.07 -32.98
C LYS A 258 9.12 -0.28 -31.48
N LYS A 259 8.48 0.67 -30.80
CA LYS A 259 8.15 0.57 -29.38
C LYS A 259 7.36 -0.70 -29.06
N TRP A 260 6.28 -0.97 -29.79
CA TRP A 260 5.47 -2.18 -29.57
C TRP A 260 6.21 -3.47 -29.91
N THR A 261 7.05 -3.47 -30.94
CA THR A 261 7.90 -4.61 -31.26
C THR A 261 8.90 -4.91 -30.13
N VAL A 262 9.60 -3.89 -29.61
CA VAL A 262 10.52 -4.07 -28.48
C VAL A 262 9.76 -4.55 -27.23
N HIS A 263 8.58 -3.99 -26.93
CA HIS A 263 7.72 -4.46 -25.82
C HIS A 263 7.43 -5.96 -25.90
N ILE A 264 6.98 -6.44 -27.07
CA ILE A 264 6.69 -7.86 -27.30
C ILE A 264 7.93 -8.71 -27.04
N LEU A 265 9.08 -8.31 -27.58
CA LEU A 265 10.33 -9.07 -27.46
C LEU A 265 10.87 -9.08 -26.03
N ASN A 266 10.73 -7.96 -25.31
CA ASN A 266 11.06 -7.89 -23.89
C ASN A 266 10.20 -8.83 -23.06
N ARG A 267 8.87 -8.80 -23.25
CA ARG A 267 7.96 -9.68 -22.51
C ARG A 267 8.20 -11.15 -22.82
N LEU A 268 8.47 -11.48 -24.08
CA LEU A 268 8.90 -12.83 -24.48
C LEU A 268 10.19 -13.26 -23.79
N TYR A 269 11.11 -12.33 -23.52
CA TYR A 269 12.38 -12.64 -22.87
C TYR A 269 12.30 -12.73 -21.34
N THR A 270 11.62 -11.78 -20.70
CA THR A 270 11.57 -11.66 -19.23
C THR A 270 10.57 -12.63 -18.61
N ARG A 271 9.38 -12.79 -19.20
CA ARG A 271 8.34 -13.68 -18.66
C ARG A 271 8.49 -15.09 -19.21
N PHE A 272 8.39 -15.24 -20.54
CA PHE A 272 8.28 -16.56 -21.17
C PHE A 272 9.62 -17.20 -21.54
N GLY A 273 10.67 -16.40 -21.56
CA GLY A 273 12.02 -16.81 -21.90
C GLY A 273 12.82 -17.17 -20.66
N ASP A 274 12.33 -16.92 -19.44
CA ASP A 274 13.04 -17.29 -18.21
C ASP A 274 12.73 -18.73 -17.82
N LEU A 275 13.74 -19.55 -17.56
CA LEU A 275 13.53 -20.96 -17.19
C LEU A 275 13.06 -21.12 -15.74
N LYS A 276 13.28 -20.11 -14.90
CA LYS A 276 12.89 -20.13 -13.48
C LYS A 276 11.39 -19.92 -13.30
N LEU A 277 10.78 -19.10 -14.15
CA LEU A 277 9.38 -18.66 -14.05
C LEU A 277 8.41 -19.55 -14.84
N GLN A 278 8.85 -20.73 -15.31
CA GLN A 278 8.07 -21.52 -16.28
C GLN A 278 7.75 -22.91 -15.77
N ASN A 279 6.45 -23.22 -15.83
CA ASN A 279 5.90 -24.56 -15.58
C ASN A 279 6.55 -25.62 -16.49
N PRO A 280 6.55 -26.90 -16.09
CA PRO A 280 7.20 -27.98 -16.83
C PRO A 280 6.81 -28.06 -18.31
N GLU A 281 5.56 -27.74 -18.63
CA GLU A 281 5.02 -27.73 -20.00
C GLU A 281 5.64 -26.63 -20.89
N ASN A 282 5.86 -25.45 -20.32
CA ASN A 282 6.34 -24.26 -21.04
C ASN A 282 7.88 -24.15 -21.07
N ARG A 283 8.57 -24.94 -20.25
CA ARG A 283 10.04 -24.95 -20.18
C ARG A 283 10.71 -25.29 -21.51
N SER A 284 10.08 -26.15 -22.31
CA SER A 284 10.56 -26.52 -23.66
C SER A 284 10.59 -25.33 -24.62
N PHE A 285 9.57 -24.47 -24.55
CA PHE A 285 9.47 -23.24 -25.32
C PHE A 285 10.53 -22.22 -24.88
N ALA A 286 10.69 -22.01 -23.58
CA ALA A 286 11.68 -21.09 -23.03
C ALA A 286 13.11 -21.45 -23.48
N GLN A 287 13.48 -22.74 -23.47
CA GLN A 287 14.77 -23.22 -23.97
C GLN A 287 14.94 -22.95 -25.48
N MET A 288 13.91 -23.22 -26.27
CA MET A 288 13.91 -22.96 -27.70
C MET A 288 14.05 -21.46 -28.00
N PHE A 289 13.36 -20.60 -27.23
CA PHE A 289 13.41 -19.15 -27.36
C PHE A 289 14.81 -18.59 -27.05
N GLN A 290 15.37 -18.98 -25.89
CA GLN A 290 16.71 -18.56 -25.47
C GLN A 290 17.78 -18.96 -26.49
N LYS A 291 17.73 -20.20 -26.99
CA LYS A 291 18.74 -20.73 -27.91
C LYS A 291 18.72 -20.07 -29.29
N ASN A 292 17.52 -19.79 -29.82
CA ASN A 292 17.37 -19.42 -31.23
C ASN A 292 17.16 -17.92 -31.49
N TYR A 293 16.59 -17.18 -30.53
CA TYR A 293 16.19 -15.79 -30.75
C TYR A 293 16.81 -14.79 -29.78
N ALA A 294 17.02 -15.14 -28.51
CA ALA A 294 17.48 -14.17 -27.51
C ALA A 294 18.78 -13.45 -27.92
N GLY A 295 19.76 -14.19 -28.46
CA GLY A 295 21.01 -13.61 -28.98
C GLY A 295 20.82 -12.69 -30.18
N LYS A 296 19.91 -13.03 -31.11
CA LYS A 296 19.60 -12.21 -32.30
C LYS A 296 18.88 -10.91 -31.92
N ILE A 297 17.97 -10.98 -30.95
CA ILE A 297 17.27 -9.81 -30.41
C ILE A 297 18.29 -8.88 -29.75
N LEU A 298 19.20 -9.42 -28.93
CA LEU A 298 20.29 -8.65 -28.33
C LEU A 298 21.13 -7.93 -29.39
N GLU A 299 21.49 -8.61 -30.48
CA GLU A 299 22.24 -7.99 -31.57
C GLU A 299 21.47 -6.83 -32.22
N CYS A 300 20.18 -6.99 -32.49
CA CYS A 300 19.31 -5.94 -33.04
C CYS A 300 19.21 -4.74 -32.09
N HIS A 301 19.01 -4.99 -30.79
CA HIS A 301 18.95 -3.97 -29.75
C HIS A 301 20.25 -3.17 -29.68
N LEU A 302 21.41 -3.83 -29.67
CA LEU A 302 22.71 -3.17 -29.68
C LEU A 302 22.92 -2.33 -30.95
N ASN A 303 22.46 -2.80 -32.11
CA ASN A 303 22.53 -2.04 -33.36
C ASN A 303 21.63 -0.79 -33.33
N LEU A 304 20.47 -0.84 -32.68
CA LEU A 304 19.61 0.33 -32.48
C LEU A 304 20.22 1.35 -31.52
N LEU A 305 20.87 0.90 -30.44
CA LEU A 305 21.56 1.80 -29.51
C LEU A 305 22.75 2.54 -30.14
N ASN A 306 23.37 2.00 -31.19
CA ASN A 306 24.42 2.71 -31.94
C ASN A 306 23.93 4.04 -32.53
N VAL A 307 22.61 4.24 -32.71
CA VAL A 307 22.06 5.53 -33.14
C VAL A 307 22.38 6.63 -32.11
N ILE A 308 22.30 6.32 -30.81
CA ILE A 308 22.61 7.26 -29.72
C ILE A 308 24.09 7.65 -29.80
N ARG A 309 24.99 6.67 -30.00
CA ARG A 309 26.43 6.89 -30.12
C ARG A 309 26.80 7.90 -31.22
N VAL A 310 26.06 7.92 -32.33
CA VAL A 310 26.31 8.82 -33.48
C VAL A 310 25.58 10.17 -33.32
N GLY A 311 24.87 10.39 -32.21
CA GLY A 311 24.07 11.59 -31.97
C GLY A 311 22.73 11.61 -32.71
N GLY A 312 22.24 10.45 -33.13
CA GLY A 312 20.93 10.30 -33.75
C GLY A 312 19.78 10.25 -32.73
N TYR A 313 18.57 10.50 -33.19
CA TYR A 313 17.38 10.48 -32.34
C TYR A 313 16.84 9.06 -32.14
N LEU A 314 16.68 8.65 -30.87
CA LEU A 314 15.96 7.45 -30.45
C LEU A 314 14.97 7.84 -29.34
N PRO A 315 13.68 7.46 -29.41
CA PRO A 315 12.71 7.82 -28.37
C PRO A 315 13.06 7.19 -27.01
N ASP A 316 12.88 7.96 -25.95
CA ASP A 316 13.20 7.59 -24.56
C ASP A 316 12.63 6.22 -24.18
N ARG A 317 11.33 6.00 -24.43
CA ARG A 317 10.67 4.74 -24.12
C ARG A 317 11.25 3.53 -24.87
N VAL A 318 11.77 3.72 -26.10
CA VAL A 318 12.44 2.64 -26.84
C VAL A 318 13.80 2.36 -26.24
N THR A 319 14.56 3.40 -25.89
CA THR A 319 15.85 3.29 -25.20
C THR A 319 15.70 2.55 -23.87
N ASN A 320 14.79 3.00 -23.00
CA ASN A 320 14.48 2.39 -21.70
C ASN A 320 14.17 0.89 -21.83
N LEU A 321 13.28 0.49 -22.74
CA LEU A 321 12.98 -0.94 -22.97
C LEU A 321 14.20 -1.73 -23.46
N ILE A 322 14.99 -1.17 -24.37
CA ILE A 322 16.20 -1.86 -24.83
C ILE A 322 17.18 -2.05 -23.67
N LEU A 323 17.38 -1.04 -22.82
CA LEU A 323 18.24 -1.12 -21.65
C LEU A 323 17.75 -2.16 -20.63
N GLN A 324 16.43 -2.23 -20.37
CA GLN A 324 15.84 -3.28 -19.53
C GLN A 324 16.13 -4.70 -20.07
N TYR A 325 16.07 -4.90 -21.39
CA TYR A 325 16.43 -6.19 -21.99
C TYR A 325 17.90 -6.54 -21.76
N ILE A 326 18.79 -5.56 -21.93
CA ILE A 326 20.24 -5.74 -21.78
C ILE A 326 20.58 -5.98 -20.30
N SER A 327 19.97 -5.26 -19.37
CA SER A 327 20.12 -5.46 -17.92
C SER A 327 19.77 -6.89 -17.51
N ASN A 328 18.59 -7.37 -17.91
CA ASN A 328 18.16 -8.76 -17.70
C ASN A 328 19.10 -9.80 -18.38
N SER A 329 19.76 -9.40 -19.47
CA SER A 329 20.73 -10.25 -20.17
C SER A 329 22.04 -10.45 -19.41
N VAL A 330 22.43 -9.53 -18.52
CA VAL A 330 23.68 -9.62 -17.76
C VAL A 330 23.68 -10.80 -16.77
N SER A 331 22.52 -11.05 -16.18
CA SER A 331 22.31 -12.18 -15.27
C SER A 331 22.53 -13.55 -15.95
N LYS A 332 22.30 -13.68 -17.27
CA LYS A 332 22.39 -14.95 -18.00
C LYS A 332 23.77 -15.14 -18.66
N VAL A 333 24.54 -16.16 -18.26
CA VAL A 333 25.94 -16.39 -18.69
C VAL A 333 26.13 -16.38 -20.22
N HIS A 334 25.29 -17.12 -20.96
CA HIS A 334 25.39 -17.19 -22.43
C HIS A 334 25.17 -15.82 -23.09
N MET A 335 24.19 -15.07 -22.60
CA MET A 335 23.83 -13.74 -23.12
C MET A 335 24.90 -12.70 -22.77
N TYR A 336 25.44 -12.77 -21.55
CA TYR A 336 26.54 -11.93 -21.13
C TYR A 336 27.78 -12.11 -22.02
N ASN A 337 28.13 -13.35 -22.40
CA ASN A 337 29.27 -13.60 -23.30
C ASN A 337 29.09 -12.94 -24.68
N LEU A 338 27.85 -12.86 -25.19
CA LEU A 338 27.54 -12.15 -26.43
C LEU A 338 27.63 -10.63 -26.25
N LEU A 339 27.16 -10.11 -25.11
CA LEU A 339 27.23 -8.70 -24.75
C LEU A 339 28.68 -8.23 -24.54
N GLN A 340 29.52 -9.08 -23.94
CA GLN A 340 30.91 -8.77 -23.56
C GLN A 340 31.74 -8.24 -24.72
N LEU A 341 31.48 -8.72 -25.95
CA LEU A 341 32.18 -8.28 -27.17
C LEU A 341 31.99 -6.79 -27.50
N ARG A 342 30.88 -6.19 -27.04
CA ARG A 342 30.53 -4.78 -27.26
C ARG A 342 30.30 -4.01 -25.96
N LEU A 343 30.56 -4.64 -24.81
CA LEU A 343 30.23 -4.10 -23.49
C LEU A 343 30.92 -2.77 -23.22
N ASP A 344 32.21 -2.65 -23.55
CA ASP A 344 32.95 -1.39 -23.33
C ASP A 344 32.34 -0.22 -24.13
N VAL A 345 31.92 -0.45 -25.38
CA VAL A 345 31.24 0.58 -26.20
C VAL A 345 29.88 0.93 -25.61
N VAL A 346 29.10 -0.07 -25.19
CA VAL A 346 27.80 0.15 -24.56
C VAL A 346 27.95 0.95 -23.26
N LEU A 347 28.87 0.53 -22.39
CA LEU A 347 29.08 1.12 -21.08
C LEU A 347 29.60 2.56 -21.16
N PHE A 348 30.61 2.82 -22.00
CA PHE A 348 31.29 4.12 -22.03
C PHE A 348 30.73 5.10 -23.07
N GLU A 349 30.22 4.64 -24.21
CA GLU A 349 29.78 5.51 -25.31
C GLU A 349 28.24 5.63 -25.41
N ILE A 350 27.48 4.84 -24.66
CA ILE A 350 26.00 4.89 -24.66
C ILE A 350 25.45 5.11 -23.25
N ILE A 351 25.74 4.22 -22.30
CA ILE A 351 25.20 4.25 -20.93
C ILE A 351 25.68 5.50 -20.20
N PHE A 352 27.00 5.74 -20.15
CA PHE A 352 27.52 6.90 -19.43
C PHE A 352 27.00 8.26 -19.96
N PRO A 353 26.96 8.52 -21.29
CA PRO A 353 26.32 9.73 -21.82
C PRO A 353 24.84 9.89 -21.46
N LEU A 354 24.06 8.79 -21.36
CA LEU A 354 22.67 8.83 -20.93
C LEU A 354 22.51 9.21 -19.45
N MET A 355 23.50 8.91 -18.62
CA MET A 355 23.54 9.30 -17.21
C MET A 355 23.93 10.78 -17.02
N CYS A 356 24.58 11.41 -17.98
CA CYS A 356 25.02 12.80 -17.88
C CYS A 356 23.84 13.79 -17.95
N PHE A 357 24.02 14.95 -17.32
CA PHE A 357 23.13 16.10 -17.49
C PHE A 357 23.09 16.55 -18.96
N ASN A 358 21.90 16.64 -19.55
CA ASN A 358 21.68 16.88 -20.98
C ASN A 358 21.01 18.23 -21.27
N ASP A 359 20.79 18.54 -22.54
CA ASP A 359 20.20 19.83 -22.95
C ASP A 359 18.72 19.98 -22.57
N ASN A 360 17.97 18.88 -22.44
CA ASN A 360 16.58 18.94 -21.98
C ASN A 360 16.52 19.20 -20.48
N ASP A 361 17.42 18.59 -19.69
CA ASP A 361 17.53 18.90 -18.26
C ASP A 361 17.89 20.37 -18.06
N GLN A 362 18.84 20.92 -18.83
CA GLN A 362 19.21 22.35 -18.74
C GLN A 362 18.03 23.27 -19.04
N LYS A 363 17.25 22.97 -20.08
CA LYS A 363 16.06 23.77 -20.41
C LYS A 363 15.04 23.72 -19.28
N LEU A 364 14.77 22.54 -18.75
CA LEU A 364 13.81 22.38 -17.66
C LEU A 364 14.30 23.09 -16.40
N TRP A 365 15.59 22.97 -16.08
CA TRP A 365 16.25 23.65 -14.98
C TRP A 365 16.13 25.18 -15.06
N ASP A 366 16.25 25.76 -16.27
CA ASP A 366 16.21 27.21 -16.46
C ASP A 366 14.78 27.77 -16.61
N GLU A 367 13.89 27.01 -17.25
CA GLU A 367 12.52 27.46 -17.58
C GLU A 367 11.50 27.12 -16.49
N ASP A 368 11.62 25.94 -15.86
CA ASP A 368 10.70 25.44 -14.83
C ASP A 368 11.41 24.51 -13.82
N PRO A 369 12.11 25.08 -12.82
CA PRO A 369 12.80 24.30 -11.79
C PRO A 369 11.87 23.42 -10.95
N HIS A 370 10.59 23.78 -10.81
CA HIS A 370 9.62 23.01 -10.05
C HIS A 370 9.31 21.70 -10.79
N GLU A 371 9.07 21.77 -12.10
CA GLU A 371 8.85 20.57 -12.93
C GLU A 371 10.12 19.70 -13.03
N TYR A 372 11.32 20.29 -12.99
CA TYR A 372 12.57 19.52 -12.90
C TYR A 372 12.63 18.67 -11.63
N VAL A 373 12.33 19.27 -10.47
CA VAL A 373 12.30 18.54 -9.19
C VAL A 373 11.20 17.48 -9.23
N ARG A 374 9.97 17.84 -9.64
CA ARG A 374 8.85 16.90 -9.70
C ARG A 374 9.19 15.67 -10.55
N LYS A 375 9.71 15.85 -11.76
CA LYS A 375 10.13 14.72 -12.63
C LYS A 375 11.29 13.90 -12.07
N GLY A 376 12.16 14.50 -11.28
CA GLY A 376 13.32 13.83 -10.70
C GLY A 376 12.98 12.86 -9.58
N TYR A 377 11.81 13.02 -8.95
CA TYR A 377 11.33 12.21 -7.81
C TYR A 377 9.99 11.51 -8.11
N ASP A 378 9.53 11.52 -9.36
CA ASP A 378 8.31 10.85 -9.80
C ASP A 378 8.63 9.41 -10.20
N ILE A 379 8.18 8.45 -9.38
CA ILE A 379 8.40 7.00 -9.55
C ILE A 379 7.92 6.51 -10.94
N ILE A 380 6.83 7.09 -11.46
CA ILE A 380 6.26 6.68 -12.76
C ILE A 380 7.14 7.18 -13.91
N GLU A 381 7.65 8.40 -13.82
CA GLU A 381 8.61 8.92 -14.80
C GLU A 381 9.93 8.12 -14.77
N ASP A 382 10.39 7.72 -13.59
CA ASP A 382 11.59 6.89 -13.41
C ASP A 382 11.48 5.53 -14.12
N LEU A 383 10.32 4.87 -14.03
CA LEU A 383 10.07 3.59 -14.69
C LEU A 383 10.28 3.65 -16.21
N TYR A 384 10.09 4.82 -16.80
CA TYR A 384 10.19 5.05 -18.25
C TYR A 384 11.43 5.83 -18.69
N SER A 385 12.22 6.31 -17.72
CA SER A 385 13.42 7.11 -17.93
C SER A 385 14.57 6.27 -18.53
N PRO A 386 15.23 6.76 -19.59
CA PRO A 386 16.48 6.18 -20.08
C PRO A 386 17.65 6.35 -19.10
N ARG A 387 17.65 7.41 -18.28
CA ARG A 387 18.69 7.68 -17.27
C ARG A 387 18.64 6.63 -16.17
N THR A 388 17.45 6.38 -15.63
CA THR A 388 17.21 5.39 -14.57
C THR A 388 17.51 3.98 -15.09
N ALA A 389 17.02 3.61 -16.28
CA ALA A 389 17.37 2.34 -16.90
C ALA A 389 18.88 2.16 -17.20
N ALA A 390 19.61 3.26 -17.41
CA ALA A 390 21.07 3.22 -17.55
C ALA A 390 21.78 3.00 -16.20
N MET A 391 21.29 3.62 -15.13
CA MET A 391 21.74 3.36 -13.76
C MET A 391 21.50 1.90 -13.37
N ASP A 392 20.28 1.39 -13.58
CA ASP A 392 19.91 0.00 -13.28
C ASP A 392 20.81 -0.99 -14.00
N PHE A 393 21.14 -0.71 -15.26
CA PHE A 393 22.06 -1.55 -16.03
C PHE A 393 23.46 -1.58 -15.40
N VAL A 394 23.99 -0.44 -14.96
CA VAL A 394 25.31 -0.36 -14.31
C VAL A 394 25.30 -1.09 -12.97
N SER A 395 24.27 -0.88 -12.16
CA SER A 395 24.08 -1.55 -10.87
C SER A 395 23.97 -3.07 -11.04
N GLU A 396 23.15 -3.55 -11.98
CA GLU A 396 23.02 -4.98 -12.27
C GLU A 396 24.32 -5.59 -12.84
N LEU A 397 25.04 -4.85 -13.69
CA LEU A 397 26.33 -5.27 -14.22
C LEU A 397 27.38 -5.45 -13.13
N VAL A 398 27.45 -4.51 -12.19
CA VAL A 398 28.36 -4.58 -11.06
C VAL A 398 27.92 -5.68 -10.07
N ARG A 399 26.63 -5.80 -9.79
CA ARG A 399 26.08 -6.81 -8.87
C ARG A 399 26.35 -8.23 -9.34
N LYS A 400 26.11 -8.54 -10.62
CA LYS A 400 26.25 -9.92 -11.16
C LYS A 400 27.64 -10.21 -11.75
N ARG A 401 28.35 -9.20 -12.28
CA ARG A 401 29.60 -9.36 -13.05
C ARG A 401 30.68 -8.35 -12.63
N GLY A 402 30.75 -8.02 -11.35
CA GLY A 402 31.60 -6.93 -10.83
C GLY A 402 33.12 -7.12 -10.91
N LYS A 403 33.65 -8.35 -10.91
CA LYS A 403 35.10 -8.63 -10.74
C LYS A 403 36.02 -7.83 -11.68
N GLU A 404 35.63 -7.67 -12.95
CA GLU A 404 36.40 -6.88 -13.93
C GLU A 404 35.69 -5.57 -14.33
N ASN A 405 34.36 -5.60 -14.43
CA ASN A 405 33.60 -4.47 -14.95
C ASN A 405 33.56 -3.29 -13.99
N LEU A 406 33.52 -3.53 -12.67
CA LEU A 406 33.57 -2.46 -11.68
C LEU A 406 34.89 -1.70 -11.79
N GLN A 407 36.02 -2.41 -11.85
CA GLN A 407 37.33 -1.77 -11.97
C GLN A 407 37.45 -0.95 -13.26
N LYS A 408 37.03 -1.50 -14.40
CA LYS A 408 37.03 -0.76 -15.68
C LYS A 408 36.19 0.51 -15.61
N PHE A 409 35.00 0.41 -15.03
CA PHE A 409 34.08 1.54 -14.92
C PHE A 409 34.62 2.62 -13.97
N ILE A 410 35.12 2.25 -12.79
CA ILE A 410 35.72 3.20 -11.85
C ILE A 410 36.97 3.87 -12.44
N LEU A 411 37.83 3.14 -13.15
CA LEU A 411 38.98 3.74 -13.82
C LEU A 411 38.58 4.79 -14.87
N PHE A 412 37.51 4.53 -15.62
CA PHE A 412 36.94 5.51 -16.56
C PHE A 412 36.40 6.74 -15.83
N ILE A 413 35.68 6.58 -14.72
CA ILE A 413 35.20 7.69 -13.89
C ILE A 413 36.36 8.53 -13.32
N VAL A 414 37.43 7.89 -12.83
CA VAL A 414 38.64 8.57 -12.35
C VAL A 414 39.31 9.36 -13.48
N GLU A 415 39.32 8.83 -14.71
CA GLU A 415 39.83 9.57 -15.87
C GLU A 415 39.02 10.84 -16.16
N ILE A 416 37.70 10.79 -16.01
CA ILE A 416 36.83 11.96 -16.14
C ILE A 416 37.13 12.99 -15.08
N PHE A 417 37.30 12.58 -13.82
CA PHE A 417 37.69 13.49 -12.74
C PHE A 417 39.03 14.15 -13.02
N LYS A 418 40.03 13.38 -13.48
CA LYS A 418 41.33 13.94 -13.84
C LYS A 418 41.23 14.96 -14.98
N ARG A 419 40.47 14.66 -16.04
CA ARG A 419 40.25 15.59 -17.16
C ARG A 419 39.52 16.86 -16.69
N TYR A 420 38.60 16.74 -15.75
CA TYR A 420 37.88 17.87 -15.16
C TYR A 420 38.81 18.77 -14.32
N ASP A 421 39.70 18.18 -13.54
CA ASP A 421 40.66 18.90 -12.69
C ASP A 421 41.73 19.62 -13.53
N GLU A 422 42.18 19.01 -14.64
CA GLU A 422 43.17 19.57 -15.57
C GLU A 422 42.59 20.64 -16.52
N ALA A 423 41.26 20.67 -16.71
CA ALA A 423 40.61 21.58 -17.64
C ALA A 423 40.53 23.04 -17.10
N PRO A 424 40.79 24.05 -17.94
CA PRO A 424 40.51 25.45 -17.61
C PRO A 424 39.01 25.66 -17.33
N VAL A 425 38.69 26.62 -16.46
CA VAL A 425 37.30 26.91 -16.02
C VAL A 425 36.31 27.06 -17.18
N GLU A 426 36.73 27.66 -18.29
CA GLU A 426 35.88 27.87 -19.49
C GLU A 426 35.53 26.58 -20.25
N PHE A 427 36.36 25.54 -20.17
CA PHE A 427 36.20 24.28 -20.90
C PHE A 427 36.00 23.08 -19.97
N LYS A 428 35.66 23.35 -18.69
CA LYS A 428 35.41 22.28 -17.73
C LYS A 428 34.21 21.44 -18.18
N PRO A 429 34.34 20.10 -18.24
CA PRO A 429 33.26 19.21 -18.67
C PRO A 429 32.25 18.98 -17.53
N TYR A 430 31.54 20.04 -17.12
CA TYR A 430 30.60 20.02 -15.98
C TYR A 430 29.54 18.91 -16.09
N ARG A 431 28.99 18.69 -17.29
CA ARG A 431 27.98 17.63 -17.55
C ARG A 431 28.51 16.21 -17.37
N GLN A 432 29.77 15.97 -17.76
CA GLN A 432 30.39 14.65 -17.58
C GLN A 432 30.77 14.45 -16.12
N LYS A 433 31.17 15.52 -15.42
CA LYS A 433 31.42 15.48 -13.97
C LYS A 433 30.14 15.10 -13.22
N ASP A 434 28.99 15.68 -13.59
CA ASP A 434 27.68 15.35 -13.04
C ASP A 434 27.33 13.87 -13.23
N GLY A 435 27.39 13.37 -14.47
CA GLY A 435 27.12 11.94 -14.75
C GLY A 435 28.09 10.99 -14.03
N ALA A 436 29.34 11.42 -13.82
CA ALA A 436 30.33 10.67 -13.06
C ALA A 436 30.01 10.62 -11.56
N LEU A 437 29.50 11.71 -10.99
CA LEU A 437 29.00 11.74 -9.61
C LEU A 437 27.75 10.87 -9.45
N LEU A 438 26.81 10.94 -10.40
CA LEU A 438 25.63 10.08 -10.44
C LEU A 438 26.02 8.59 -10.47
N ALA A 439 26.98 8.23 -11.31
CA ALA A 439 27.47 6.86 -11.42
C ALA A 439 28.09 6.32 -10.13
N ILE A 440 28.81 7.16 -9.38
CA ILE A 440 29.37 6.78 -8.08
C ILE A 440 28.25 6.62 -7.06
N GLY A 441 27.33 7.57 -6.96
CA GLY A 441 26.19 7.48 -6.04
C GLY A 441 25.29 6.27 -6.32
N ALA A 442 25.02 5.94 -7.59
CA ALA A 442 24.27 4.74 -7.96
C ALA A 442 24.96 3.42 -7.58
N LEU A 443 26.28 3.44 -7.38
CA LEU A 443 27.08 2.28 -6.98
C LEU A 443 27.44 2.29 -5.49
N CYS A 444 26.76 3.13 -4.70
CA CYS A 444 27.02 3.34 -3.28
C CYS A 444 27.14 2.04 -2.49
N ASP A 445 26.12 1.18 -2.55
CA ASP A 445 26.04 -0.06 -1.77
C ASP A 445 27.21 -1.00 -2.05
N LYS A 446 27.60 -1.09 -3.33
CA LYS A 446 28.72 -1.96 -3.70
C LYS A 446 30.07 -1.38 -3.31
N LEU A 447 30.25 -0.07 -3.47
CA LEU A 447 31.51 0.60 -3.18
C LEU A 447 31.80 0.63 -1.68
N LYS A 448 30.76 0.76 -0.83
CA LYS A 448 30.87 0.69 0.64
C LYS A 448 31.38 -0.67 1.15
N GLN A 449 31.14 -1.75 0.39
CA GLN A 449 31.46 -3.13 0.79
C GLN A 449 32.76 -3.66 0.16
N THR A 450 33.31 -3.02 -0.87
CA THR A 450 34.38 -3.60 -1.70
C THR A 450 35.73 -2.89 -1.50
N GLU A 451 36.76 -3.61 -1.03
CA GLU A 451 38.15 -3.10 -1.00
C GLU A 451 38.81 -3.17 -2.39
N PRO A 452 39.72 -2.23 -2.76
CA PRO A 452 40.23 -1.10 -1.97
C PRO A 452 39.35 0.17 -2.06
N TYR A 453 38.16 0.09 -2.65
CA TYR A 453 37.33 1.29 -2.88
C TYR A 453 36.82 1.87 -1.58
N LYS A 454 36.34 1.01 -0.66
CA LYS A 454 35.86 1.40 0.67
C LYS A 454 36.85 2.32 1.40
N SER A 455 38.14 1.97 1.41
CA SER A 455 39.19 2.74 2.08
C SER A 455 39.53 4.08 1.40
N GLU A 456 39.29 4.23 0.09
CA GLU A 456 39.51 5.48 -0.65
C GLU A 456 38.24 6.35 -0.80
N LEU A 457 37.07 5.89 -0.31
CA LEU A 457 35.80 6.63 -0.44
C LEU A 457 35.87 8.02 0.19
N GLU A 458 36.35 8.13 1.42
CA GLU A 458 36.47 9.42 2.13
C GLU A 458 37.34 10.40 1.33
N ARG A 459 38.47 9.93 0.80
CA ARG A 459 39.35 10.75 -0.02
C ARG A 459 38.68 11.20 -1.31
N MET A 460 37.91 10.31 -1.94
CA MET A 460 37.15 10.62 -3.15
C MET A 460 36.10 11.71 -2.87
N LEU A 461 35.35 11.61 -1.76
CA LEU A 461 34.38 12.64 -1.35
C LEU A 461 35.07 14.00 -1.13
N VAL A 462 36.17 14.02 -0.39
CA VAL A 462 36.91 15.26 -0.08
C VAL A 462 37.51 15.90 -1.33
N GLN A 463 38.04 15.09 -2.25
CA GLN A 463 38.74 15.60 -3.44
C GLN A 463 37.77 15.99 -4.56
N HIS A 464 36.66 15.26 -4.73
CA HIS A 464 35.85 15.34 -5.95
C HIS A 464 34.39 15.72 -5.73
N VAL A 465 33.86 15.64 -4.50
CA VAL A 465 32.47 16.02 -4.17
C VAL A 465 32.44 17.33 -3.39
N PHE A 466 33.23 17.46 -2.33
CA PHE A 466 33.21 18.63 -1.45
C PHE A 466 33.48 19.97 -2.16
N PRO A 467 34.40 20.07 -3.15
CA PRO A 467 34.61 21.32 -3.88
C PRO A 467 33.40 21.75 -4.71
N GLU A 468 32.56 20.80 -5.13
CA GLU A 468 31.43 21.07 -6.02
C GLU A 468 30.25 21.75 -5.32
N PHE A 469 30.17 21.72 -3.98
CA PHE A 469 29.20 22.54 -3.22
C PHE A 469 29.37 24.05 -3.46
N SER A 470 30.54 24.51 -3.95
CA SER A 470 30.80 25.90 -4.33
C SER A 470 30.92 26.09 -5.85
N SER A 471 30.44 25.12 -6.64
CA SER A 471 30.50 25.17 -8.11
C SER A 471 29.61 26.29 -8.66
N PRO A 472 30.02 26.98 -9.74
CA PRO A 472 29.17 27.99 -10.38
C PRO A 472 27.90 27.38 -11.02
N MET A 473 27.90 26.08 -11.30
CA MET A 473 26.78 25.37 -11.91
C MET A 473 25.86 24.75 -10.85
N GLY A 474 24.57 25.09 -10.89
CA GLY A 474 23.56 24.58 -9.95
C GLY A 474 23.43 23.06 -9.92
N HIS A 475 23.34 22.42 -11.09
CA HIS A 475 23.20 20.96 -11.19
C HIS A 475 24.34 20.20 -10.50
N LEU A 476 25.57 20.73 -10.49
CA LEU A 476 26.68 20.13 -9.75
C LEU A 476 26.59 20.33 -8.24
N ARG A 477 26.07 21.48 -7.77
CA ARG A 477 25.83 21.70 -6.33
C ARG A 477 24.75 20.74 -5.81
N ALA A 478 23.66 20.59 -6.56
CA ALA A 478 22.59 19.63 -6.27
C ALA A 478 23.14 18.19 -6.24
N LYS A 479 23.86 17.79 -7.31
CA LYS A 479 24.46 16.45 -7.38
C LYS A 479 25.47 16.18 -6.26
N ALA A 480 26.24 17.18 -5.84
CA ALA A 480 27.16 17.06 -4.73
C ALA A 480 26.43 16.80 -3.40
N ALA A 481 25.31 17.49 -3.16
CA ALA A 481 24.45 17.24 -2.01
C ALA A 481 23.89 15.81 -2.03
N TRP A 482 23.30 15.40 -3.16
CA TRP A 482 22.76 14.04 -3.32
C TRP A 482 23.81 12.95 -3.06
N VAL A 483 25.00 13.03 -3.69
CA VAL A 483 26.08 12.05 -3.45
C VAL A 483 26.56 12.07 -2.00
N ALA A 484 26.65 13.25 -1.37
CA ALA A 484 27.05 13.33 0.03
C ALA A 484 26.06 12.61 0.95
N GLY A 485 24.75 12.76 0.71
CA GLY A 485 23.70 12.02 1.44
C GLY A 485 23.83 10.51 1.30
N GLN A 486 24.03 10.02 0.06
CA GLN A 486 24.21 8.58 -0.21
C GLN A 486 25.35 7.95 0.61
N TYR A 487 26.43 8.70 0.86
CA TYR A 487 27.59 8.23 1.63
C TYR A 487 27.61 8.72 3.09
N ALA A 488 26.51 9.26 3.63
CA ALA A 488 26.46 9.77 5.00
C ALA A 488 26.83 8.69 6.05
N HIS A 489 26.41 7.44 5.83
CA HIS A 489 26.67 6.30 6.74
C HIS A 489 28.08 5.68 6.61
N VAL A 490 28.98 6.23 5.79
CA VAL A 490 30.35 5.71 5.70
C VAL A 490 31.15 6.06 6.95
N ASN A 491 32.05 5.18 7.36
CA ASN A 491 33.00 5.47 8.43
C ASN A 491 34.01 6.52 7.97
N PHE A 492 33.85 7.77 8.42
CA PHE A 492 34.81 8.84 8.22
C PHE A 492 36.00 8.68 9.19
N SER A 493 37.21 8.60 8.65
CA SER A 493 38.44 8.54 9.43
C SER A 493 38.72 9.86 10.14
N ASP A 494 38.39 11.00 9.50
CA ASP A 494 38.42 12.32 10.12
C ASP A 494 36.98 12.82 10.38
N PRO A 495 36.57 12.95 11.66
CA PRO A 495 35.28 13.53 12.02
C PRO A 495 35.05 14.91 11.41
N ASN A 496 36.11 15.71 11.14
CA ASN A 496 35.96 17.01 10.51
C ASN A 496 35.46 16.93 9.06
N ASN A 497 35.70 15.82 8.36
CA ASN A 497 35.19 15.62 7.01
C ASN A 497 33.67 15.40 7.03
N PHE A 498 33.16 14.63 7.99
CA PHE A 498 31.72 14.49 8.23
C PHE A 498 31.09 15.85 8.54
N ARG A 499 31.67 16.61 9.48
CA ARG A 499 31.20 17.96 9.83
C ARG A 499 31.16 18.90 8.63
N LYS A 500 32.22 18.86 7.81
CA LYS A 500 32.32 19.70 6.62
C LYS A 500 31.24 19.32 5.60
N ALA A 501 30.96 18.04 5.41
CA ALA A 501 29.87 17.57 4.54
C ALA A 501 28.52 18.06 5.07
N LEU A 502 28.22 17.82 6.35
CA LEU A 502 26.99 18.26 7.01
C LEU A 502 26.80 19.78 6.89
N HIS A 503 27.82 20.59 7.19
CA HIS A 503 27.74 22.04 7.04
C HIS A 503 27.54 22.49 5.58
N SER A 504 28.08 21.75 4.61
CA SER A 504 27.90 22.05 3.19
C SER A 504 26.48 21.76 2.73
N VAL A 505 25.89 20.64 3.19
CA VAL A 505 24.48 20.29 2.96
C VAL A 505 23.55 21.31 3.60
N VAL A 506 23.80 21.69 4.87
CA VAL A 506 23.04 22.74 5.56
C VAL A 506 23.14 24.09 4.85
N ALA A 507 24.30 24.44 4.30
CA ALA A 507 24.45 25.66 3.50
C ALA A 507 23.66 25.59 2.18
N GLY A 508 23.58 24.41 1.57
CA GLY A 508 22.81 24.15 0.35
C GLY A 508 21.31 24.34 0.49
N MET A 509 20.74 24.21 1.70
CA MET A 509 19.34 24.55 1.97
C MET A 509 19.01 26.03 1.71
N ARG A 510 20.02 26.91 1.70
CA ARG A 510 19.89 28.35 1.44
C ARG A 510 20.35 28.75 0.03
N ASP A 511 20.53 27.78 -0.87
CA ASP A 511 20.95 28.04 -2.23
C ASP A 511 19.87 28.82 -3.02
N PRO A 512 20.25 29.75 -3.92
CA PRO A 512 19.27 30.46 -4.76
C PRO A 512 18.51 29.53 -5.72
N GLU A 513 19.06 28.38 -6.10
CA GLU A 513 18.43 27.46 -7.05
C GLU A 513 17.61 26.40 -6.32
N LEU A 514 16.34 26.27 -6.70
CA LEU A 514 15.38 25.37 -6.06
C LEU A 514 15.85 23.90 -5.99
N PRO A 515 16.35 23.27 -7.08
CA PRO A 515 16.71 21.86 -7.02
C PRO A 515 17.90 21.60 -6.08
N VAL A 516 18.79 22.58 -5.88
CA VAL A 516 19.89 22.46 -4.90
C VAL A 516 19.36 22.44 -3.47
N ARG A 517 18.36 23.27 -3.17
CA ARG A 517 17.70 23.29 -1.85
C ARG A 517 17.04 21.95 -1.55
N VAL A 518 16.33 21.37 -2.52
CA VAL A 518 15.64 20.08 -2.38
C VAL A 518 16.62 18.93 -2.16
N ASP A 519 17.62 18.74 -3.04
CA ASP A 519 18.63 17.68 -2.89
C ASP A 519 19.39 17.81 -1.56
N SER A 520 19.59 19.05 -1.07
CA SER A 520 20.23 19.31 0.23
C SER A 520 19.37 18.86 1.40
N VAL A 521 18.04 19.05 1.33
CA VAL A 521 17.13 18.57 2.38
C VAL A 521 17.10 17.05 2.42
N PHE A 522 17.02 16.37 1.27
CA PHE A 522 17.02 14.91 1.25
C PHE A 522 18.35 14.34 1.74
N ALA A 523 19.47 14.96 1.36
CA ALA A 523 20.76 14.57 1.90
C ALA A 523 20.85 14.78 3.43
N LEU A 524 20.23 15.83 3.97
CA LEU A 524 20.22 16.11 5.41
C LEU A 524 19.60 14.97 6.19
N ARG A 525 18.53 14.33 5.67
CA ARG A 525 17.90 13.15 6.29
C ARG A 525 18.94 12.08 6.63
N SER A 526 19.69 11.61 5.61
CA SER A 526 20.71 10.57 5.79
C SER A 526 21.83 11.01 6.74
N PHE A 527 22.19 12.29 6.75
CA PHE A 527 23.17 12.81 7.71
C PHE A 527 22.64 12.83 9.14
N VAL A 528 21.37 13.14 9.36
CA VAL A 528 20.72 13.12 10.68
C VAL A 528 20.62 11.70 11.21
N GLU A 529 20.23 10.74 10.35
CA GLU A 529 20.20 9.30 10.68
C GLU A 529 21.60 8.76 11.03
N ALA A 530 22.62 9.14 10.27
CA ALA A 530 24.01 8.73 10.52
C ALA A 530 24.68 9.45 11.72
N CYS A 531 24.08 10.53 12.23
CA CYS A 531 24.70 11.37 13.25
C CYS A 531 24.67 10.72 14.64
N ARG A 532 25.82 10.29 15.14
CA ARG A 532 25.94 9.72 16.50
C ARG A 532 25.89 10.78 17.61
N ASP A 533 26.30 12.01 17.32
CA ASP A 533 26.32 13.13 18.29
C ASP A 533 25.51 14.32 17.76
N LEU A 534 24.30 14.46 18.27
CA LEU A 534 23.35 15.50 17.88
C LEU A 534 23.76 16.90 18.36
N SER A 535 24.82 17.06 19.18
CA SER A 535 25.24 18.34 19.76
C SER A 535 25.60 19.42 18.74
N GLU A 536 25.95 19.03 17.51
CA GLU A 536 26.34 19.95 16.44
C GLU A 536 25.17 20.52 15.66
N ILE A 537 24.07 19.77 15.57
CA ILE A 537 22.85 20.16 14.87
C ILE A 537 21.93 20.95 15.82
N ARG A 538 21.92 20.62 17.12
CA ARG A 538 21.11 21.32 18.14
C ARG A 538 21.14 22.85 18.07
N PRO A 539 22.30 23.53 17.91
CA PRO A 539 22.35 25.00 17.87
C PRO A 539 21.75 25.61 16.60
N ILE A 540 21.73 24.84 15.50
CA ILE A 540 21.27 25.30 14.18
C ILE A 540 19.86 24.80 13.84
N LEU A 541 19.32 23.85 14.62
CA LEU A 541 17.98 23.27 14.47
C LEU A 541 16.88 24.30 14.21
N PRO A 542 16.79 25.44 14.93
CA PRO A 542 15.72 26.41 14.69
C PRO A 542 15.81 27.07 13.30
N GLN A 543 17.04 27.28 12.81
CA GLN A 543 17.26 27.83 11.48
C GLN A 543 17.01 26.80 10.39
N LEU A 544 17.29 25.52 10.67
CA LEU A 544 17.01 24.42 9.75
C LEU A 544 15.51 24.27 9.54
N LEU A 545 14.74 24.24 10.63
CA LEU A 545 13.28 24.14 10.57
C LEU A 545 12.66 25.32 9.80
N ASP A 546 13.13 26.55 10.01
CA ASP A 546 12.62 27.73 9.28
C ASP A 546 12.84 27.63 7.75
N GLU A 547 14.05 27.25 7.31
CA GLU A 547 14.33 27.07 5.88
C GLU A 547 13.56 25.88 5.29
N PHE A 548 13.41 24.82 6.07
CA PHE A 548 12.64 23.64 5.68
C PHE A 548 11.15 23.96 5.45
N PHE A 549 10.52 24.73 6.34
CA PHE A 549 9.14 25.15 6.17
C PHE A 549 8.93 26.07 4.97
N LYS A 550 9.90 26.94 4.65
CA LYS A 550 9.84 27.75 3.42
C LYS A 550 9.81 26.84 2.20
N LEU A 551 10.65 25.80 2.17
CA LEU A 551 10.70 24.85 1.08
C LEU A 551 9.42 24.02 0.95
N MET A 552 8.88 23.54 2.07
CA MET A 552 7.60 22.79 2.09
C MET A 552 6.41 23.60 1.58
N ASN A 553 6.42 24.93 1.79
CA ASN A 553 5.38 25.81 1.24
C ASN A 553 5.56 26.08 -0.27
N GLU A 554 6.77 25.89 -0.80
CA GLU A 554 7.17 26.17 -2.19
C GLU A 554 7.14 24.93 -3.09
N VAL A 555 7.37 23.73 -2.53
CA VAL A 555 7.41 22.44 -3.24
C VAL A 555 6.49 21.45 -2.56
N GLU A 556 5.60 20.87 -3.34
CA GLU A 556 4.72 19.77 -2.92
C GLU A 556 5.43 18.45 -3.24
N ASN A 557 6.19 17.93 -2.27
CA ASN A 557 6.94 16.67 -2.38
C ASN A 557 6.91 15.92 -1.03
N GLU A 558 6.68 14.61 -1.09
CA GLU A 558 6.50 13.72 0.07
C GLU A 558 7.80 13.44 0.82
N ASP A 559 8.92 13.28 0.13
CA ASP A 559 10.24 13.05 0.72
C ASP A 559 10.66 14.20 1.65
N LEU A 560 10.15 15.41 1.39
CA LEU A 560 10.31 16.51 2.33
C LEU A 560 9.62 16.16 3.64
N VAL A 561 8.36 15.75 3.62
CA VAL A 561 7.62 15.43 4.85
C VAL A 561 8.28 14.28 5.64
N PHE A 562 8.73 13.22 4.95
CA PHE A 562 9.49 12.14 5.59
C PHE A 562 10.79 12.62 6.23
N THR A 563 11.51 13.55 5.59
CA THR A 563 12.70 14.15 6.19
C THR A 563 12.38 14.90 7.49
N LEU A 564 11.21 15.56 7.57
CA LEU A 564 10.80 16.24 8.80
C LEU A 564 10.53 15.24 9.91
N GLU A 565 9.83 14.16 9.58
CA GLU A 565 9.50 13.07 10.49
C GLU A 565 10.77 12.52 11.16
N THR A 566 11.78 12.17 10.36
CA THR A 566 13.08 11.68 10.85
C THR A 566 13.78 12.70 11.77
N ILE A 567 13.71 13.99 11.42
CA ILE A 567 14.29 15.05 12.26
C ILE A 567 13.51 15.17 13.58
N VAL A 568 12.18 15.11 13.56
CA VAL A 568 11.36 15.20 14.77
C VAL A 568 11.64 14.03 15.69
N ASP A 569 11.71 12.81 15.16
CA ASP A 569 12.01 11.59 15.90
C ASP A 569 13.36 11.69 16.62
N LYS A 570 14.44 12.06 15.92
CA LYS A 570 15.78 12.16 16.52
C LYS A 570 15.95 13.29 17.54
N PHE A 571 15.16 14.36 17.48
CA PHE A 571 15.30 15.57 18.32
C PHE A 571 14.12 15.78 19.30
N GLY A 572 13.38 14.72 19.65
CA GLY A 572 12.09 14.81 20.35
C GLY A 572 12.03 15.73 21.58
N GLU A 573 13.03 15.71 22.49
CA GLU A 573 13.03 16.57 23.68
C GLU A 573 13.27 18.05 23.34
N GLU A 574 14.12 18.34 22.35
CA GLU A 574 14.38 19.70 21.86
C GLU A 574 13.27 20.24 20.95
N MET A 575 12.36 19.39 20.47
CA MET A 575 11.20 19.78 19.66
C MET A 575 10.09 20.43 20.48
N ALA A 576 10.04 20.22 21.81
CA ALA A 576 9.00 20.75 22.67
C ALA A 576 8.68 22.26 22.50
N PRO A 577 9.66 23.18 22.36
CA PRO A 577 9.38 24.60 22.13
C PRO A 577 8.81 24.92 20.73
N TYR A 578 9.02 24.03 19.76
CA TYR A 578 8.65 24.20 18.36
C TYR A 578 7.40 23.40 17.98
N ALA A 579 7.01 22.40 18.78
CA ALA A 579 5.91 21.47 18.50
C ALA A 579 4.62 22.17 18.09
N LEU A 580 4.23 23.24 18.79
CA LEU A 580 3.05 24.03 18.44
C LEU A 580 3.16 24.67 17.04
N GLY A 581 4.30 25.27 16.72
CA GLY A 581 4.54 25.88 15.42
C GLY A 581 4.63 24.85 14.30
N LEU A 582 5.22 23.68 14.58
CA LEU A 582 5.29 22.54 13.67
C LEU A 582 3.88 22.02 13.34
N CYS A 583 3.06 21.73 14.36
CA CYS A 583 1.67 21.30 14.15
C CYS A 583 0.85 22.36 13.40
N GLN A 584 1.07 23.66 13.64
CA GLN A 584 0.40 24.73 12.91
C GLN A 584 0.77 24.78 11.42
N ASN A 585 2.05 24.67 11.11
CA ASN A 585 2.53 24.68 9.72
C ASN A 585 2.07 23.42 8.98
N LEU A 586 2.18 22.24 9.60
CA LEU A 586 1.73 20.98 9.01
C LEU A 586 0.21 20.93 8.85
N ALA A 587 -0.56 21.44 9.82
CA ALA A 587 -2.01 21.59 9.69
C ALA A 587 -2.40 22.52 8.53
N ALA A 588 -1.66 23.61 8.33
CA ALA A 588 -1.88 24.53 7.22
C ALA A 588 -1.51 23.90 5.87
N ALA A 589 -0.40 23.18 5.80
CA ALA A 589 0.03 22.42 4.63
C ALA A 589 -1.02 21.35 4.26
N PHE A 590 -1.47 20.56 5.23
CA PHE A 590 -2.55 19.58 5.07
C PHE A 590 -3.83 20.23 4.50
N CYS A 591 -4.29 21.33 5.10
CA CYS A 591 -5.48 22.03 4.61
C CYS A 591 -5.29 22.57 3.18
N LYS A 592 -4.07 23.00 2.80
CA LYS A 592 -3.76 23.45 1.44
C LYS A 592 -3.84 22.27 0.47
N CYS A 593 -3.18 21.16 0.77
CA CYS A 593 -3.21 19.93 -0.04
C CYS A 593 -4.64 19.45 -0.28
N MET A 594 -5.48 19.41 0.76
CA MET A 594 -6.88 19.01 0.65
C MET A 594 -7.72 19.93 -0.23
N ASN A 595 -7.54 21.25 -0.13
CA ASN A 595 -8.30 22.19 -0.96
C ASN A 595 -7.86 22.16 -2.44
N THR A 596 -6.63 21.72 -2.72
CA THR A 596 -6.14 21.52 -4.09
C THR A 596 -6.69 20.22 -4.68
N ALA A 597 -6.71 19.13 -3.90
CA ALA A 597 -7.31 17.84 -4.28
C ALA A 597 -8.81 17.98 -4.62
N GLU A 598 -9.57 18.76 -3.84
CA GLU A 598 -11.00 19.02 -4.13
C GLU A 598 -11.25 19.81 -5.44
N ALA A 599 -10.23 20.39 -6.07
CA ALA A 599 -10.35 21.23 -7.25
C ALA A 599 -10.01 20.52 -8.58
N ASP A 600 -9.23 19.44 -8.55
CA ASP A 600 -8.82 18.67 -9.73
C ASP A 600 -9.51 17.29 -9.77
N ASP A 601 -10.56 17.15 -10.59
CA ASP A 601 -11.29 15.89 -10.85
C ASP A 601 -10.45 14.82 -11.64
N GLU A 602 -9.13 14.97 -11.74
CA GLU A 602 -8.25 14.03 -12.48
C GLU A 602 -7.60 13.02 -11.53
N ALA A 603 -7.73 11.73 -11.86
CA ALA A 603 -7.48 10.56 -11.01
C ALA A 603 -6.01 10.25 -10.62
N ASP A 604 -5.09 11.22 -10.72
CA ASP A 604 -3.72 11.11 -10.21
C ASP A 604 -3.56 12.25 -9.19
N ASP A 605 -3.69 11.96 -7.90
CA ASP A 605 -3.79 12.99 -6.85
C ASP A 605 -2.56 13.00 -5.90
N PRO A 606 -1.42 13.60 -6.31
CA PRO A 606 -0.26 13.83 -5.45
C PRO A 606 -0.59 14.56 -4.14
N GLY A 607 -1.70 15.30 -4.10
CA GLY A 607 -2.14 16.04 -2.93
C GLY A 607 -2.57 15.14 -1.77
N ALA A 608 -3.15 13.96 -2.05
CA ALA A 608 -3.66 13.04 -1.05
C ALA A 608 -2.53 12.39 -0.23
N LEU A 609 -1.48 11.92 -0.89
CA LEU A 609 -0.35 11.27 -0.22
C LEU A 609 0.52 12.28 0.56
N ALA A 610 0.69 13.49 0.03
CA ALA A 610 1.28 14.60 0.79
C ALA A 610 0.45 14.98 2.03
N ALA A 611 -0.89 14.90 1.95
CA ALA A 611 -1.78 15.13 3.08
C ALA A 611 -1.63 14.05 4.16
N VAL A 612 -1.55 12.76 3.77
CA VAL A 612 -1.24 11.64 4.67
C VAL A 612 0.10 11.86 5.38
N GLY A 613 1.15 12.22 4.63
CA GLY A 613 2.46 12.52 5.21
C GLY A 613 2.40 13.64 6.25
N CYS A 614 1.62 14.71 6.00
CA CYS A 614 1.47 15.79 6.96
C CYS A 614 0.85 15.33 8.28
N LEU A 615 -0.14 14.42 8.23
CA LEU A 615 -0.77 13.87 9.43
C LEU A 615 0.16 12.91 10.18
N ARG A 616 0.92 12.06 9.47
CA ARG A 616 1.94 11.20 10.08
C ARG A 616 3.01 12.02 10.80
N ALA A 617 3.52 13.08 10.17
CA ALA A 617 4.46 13.98 10.82
C ALA A 617 3.85 14.65 12.06
N ILE A 618 2.55 14.97 12.07
CA ILE A 618 1.84 15.44 13.27
C ILE A 618 1.80 14.35 14.34
N SER A 619 1.47 13.10 14.00
CA SER A 619 1.49 11.95 14.91
C SER A 619 2.87 11.79 15.56
N THR A 620 3.95 11.81 14.79
CA THR A 620 5.34 11.72 15.29
C THR A 620 5.68 12.88 16.23
N ILE A 621 5.23 14.10 15.94
CA ILE A 621 5.40 15.24 16.86
C ILE A 621 4.64 15.00 18.17
N LEU A 622 3.42 14.48 18.11
CA LEU A 622 2.62 14.17 19.30
C LEU A 622 3.27 13.08 20.14
N GLU A 623 3.83 12.05 19.50
CA GLU A 623 4.60 11.00 20.16
C GLU A 623 5.87 11.56 20.83
N SER A 624 6.63 12.41 20.13
CA SER A 624 7.86 13.00 20.64
C SER A 624 7.63 13.88 21.87
N VAL A 625 6.44 14.50 21.98
CA VAL A 625 6.04 15.32 23.13
C VAL A 625 5.18 14.58 24.16
N SER A 626 5.02 13.26 24.06
CA SER A 626 4.24 12.41 24.98
C SER A 626 4.62 12.61 26.46
N ARG A 627 5.90 12.89 26.74
CA ARG A 627 6.43 13.19 28.10
C ARG A 627 6.03 14.56 28.65
N LEU A 628 5.41 15.42 27.83
CA LEU A 628 5.02 16.78 28.18
C LEU A 628 3.50 17.01 27.99
N PRO A 629 2.65 16.41 28.84
CA PRO A 629 1.18 16.48 28.71
C PRO A 629 0.59 17.89 28.55
N HIS A 630 1.21 18.91 29.14
CA HIS A 630 0.73 20.30 29.07
C HIS A 630 0.75 20.90 27.65
N LEU A 631 1.58 20.38 26.75
CA LEU A 631 1.67 20.86 25.37
C LEU A 631 0.45 20.47 24.53
N PHE A 632 -0.16 19.31 24.80
CA PHE A 632 -1.35 18.82 24.10
C PHE A 632 -2.51 19.82 24.18
N VAL A 633 -2.68 20.50 25.32
CA VAL A 633 -3.71 21.55 25.52
C VAL A 633 -3.49 22.75 24.59
N HIS A 634 -2.25 23.07 24.24
CA HIS A 634 -1.91 24.16 23.33
C HIS A 634 -2.02 23.75 21.85
N ILE A 635 -1.77 22.48 21.53
CA ILE A 635 -1.85 21.92 20.18
C ILE A 635 -3.31 21.65 19.78
N GLU A 636 -4.16 21.25 20.74
CA GLU A 636 -5.58 20.89 20.54
C GLU A 636 -6.35 21.87 19.62
N PRO A 637 -6.33 23.21 19.84
CA PRO A 637 -7.14 24.13 19.04
C PRO A 637 -6.71 24.19 17.57
N THR A 638 -5.47 23.77 17.26
CA THR A 638 -4.93 23.74 15.90
C THR A 638 -5.41 22.50 15.16
N LEU A 639 -5.40 21.34 15.82
CA LEU A 639 -5.73 20.05 15.19
C LEU A 639 -7.24 19.74 15.22
N LEU A 640 -7.98 20.30 16.18
CA LEU A 640 -9.41 20.04 16.35
C LEU A 640 -10.26 20.31 15.09
N PRO A 641 -10.07 21.42 14.34
CA PRO A 641 -10.81 21.63 13.09
C PRO A 641 -10.55 20.55 12.04
N ILE A 642 -9.31 20.05 11.96
CA ILE A 642 -8.92 18.96 11.05
C ILE A 642 -9.62 17.68 11.48
N MET A 643 -9.51 17.29 12.77
CA MET A 643 -10.18 16.10 13.31
C MET A 643 -11.69 16.15 13.08
N ARG A 644 -12.35 17.30 13.29
CA ARG A 644 -13.80 17.45 13.05
C ARG A 644 -14.20 17.26 11.60
N ARG A 645 -13.43 17.77 10.65
CA ARG A 645 -13.74 17.64 9.21
C ARG A 645 -13.43 16.23 8.72
N MET A 646 -12.26 15.71 9.09
CA MET A 646 -11.75 14.44 8.56
C MET A 646 -12.37 13.20 9.20
N LEU A 647 -13.04 13.31 10.36
CA LEU A 647 -13.85 12.22 10.90
C LEU A 647 -15.21 12.03 10.19
N THR A 648 -15.45 12.74 9.08
CA THR A 648 -16.67 12.62 8.26
C THR A 648 -16.35 11.92 6.92
N THR A 649 -17.33 11.81 6.03
CA THR A 649 -17.11 11.27 4.66
C THR A 649 -16.06 12.04 3.86
N ASP A 650 -15.74 13.28 4.26
CA ASP A 650 -14.71 14.10 3.59
C ASP A 650 -13.28 13.61 3.86
N GLY A 651 -13.06 12.76 4.88
CA GLY A 651 -11.73 12.30 5.27
C GLY A 651 -11.50 10.80 5.15
N GLN A 652 -12.24 10.09 4.29
CA GLN A 652 -12.13 8.61 4.15
C GLN A 652 -10.70 8.14 3.86
N GLU A 653 -9.93 8.90 3.08
CA GLU A 653 -8.56 8.55 2.68
C GLU A 653 -7.52 8.75 3.79
N VAL A 654 -7.83 9.57 4.80
CA VAL A 654 -6.91 9.97 5.89
C VAL A 654 -7.46 9.62 7.27
N PHE A 655 -8.48 8.77 7.32
CA PHE A 655 -9.27 8.53 8.52
C PHE A 655 -8.46 7.82 9.61
N GLU A 656 -7.56 6.92 9.21
CA GLU A 656 -6.67 6.20 10.13
C GLU A 656 -5.70 7.15 10.84
N GLU A 657 -5.00 8.00 10.09
CA GLU A 657 -4.06 8.98 10.64
C GLU A 657 -4.76 9.97 11.57
N VAL A 658 -6.01 10.36 11.24
CA VAL A 658 -6.80 11.25 12.09
C VAL A 658 -7.19 10.54 13.40
N LEU A 659 -7.58 9.27 13.36
CA LEU A 659 -7.90 8.49 14.56
C LEU A 659 -6.67 8.27 15.46
N GLU A 660 -5.49 8.10 14.87
CA GLU A 660 -4.24 8.04 15.60
C GLU A 660 -3.97 9.37 16.35
N ILE A 661 -4.12 10.51 15.68
CA ILE A 661 -4.03 11.83 16.32
C ILE A 661 -5.06 11.96 17.46
N VAL A 662 -6.32 11.55 17.25
CA VAL A 662 -7.35 11.58 18.31
C VAL A 662 -6.94 10.69 19.48
N SER A 663 -6.34 9.53 19.21
CA SER A 663 -5.84 8.60 20.24
C SER A 663 -4.76 9.24 21.09
N TYR A 664 -3.75 9.87 20.48
CA TYR A 664 -2.71 10.59 21.22
C TYR A 664 -3.28 11.76 22.05
N MET A 665 -4.18 12.54 21.46
CA MET A 665 -4.81 13.67 22.15
C MET A 665 -5.67 13.23 23.33
N THR A 666 -6.36 12.09 23.21
CA THR A 666 -7.20 11.53 24.28
C THR A 666 -6.41 10.74 25.32
N PHE A 667 -5.23 10.20 25.00
CA PHE A 667 -4.41 9.42 25.92
C PHE A 667 -3.38 10.26 26.71
N PHE A 668 -2.62 11.13 26.04
CA PHE A 668 -1.52 11.87 26.68
C PHE A 668 -1.95 13.21 27.31
N SER A 669 -3.06 13.80 26.86
CA SER A 669 -3.56 15.04 27.46
C SER A 669 -3.89 14.85 28.96
N PRO A 670 -3.61 15.81 29.86
CA PRO A 670 -3.92 15.68 31.28
C PRO A 670 -5.41 15.46 31.56
N THR A 671 -6.28 16.07 30.74
CA THR A 671 -7.73 15.96 30.83
C THR A 671 -8.33 16.07 29.44
N ILE A 672 -9.36 15.26 29.16
CA ILE A 672 -10.10 15.35 27.90
C ILE A 672 -11.01 16.58 27.93
N SER A 673 -10.83 17.49 26.98
CA SER A 673 -11.61 18.73 26.89
C SER A 673 -13.04 18.47 26.41
N LEU A 674 -13.96 19.41 26.67
CA LEU A 674 -15.32 19.36 26.12
C LEU A 674 -15.32 19.50 24.59
N GLU A 675 -14.31 20.13 24.02
CA GLU A 675 -14.19 20.26 22.57
C GLU A 675 -13.79 18.94 21.92
N MET A 676 -12.92 18.14 22.55
CA MET A 676 -12.61 16.78 22.11
C MET A 676 -13.84 15.87 22.16
N TRP A 677 -14.68 15.99 23.19
CA TRP A 677 -15.96 15.27 23.29
C TRP A 677 -16.94 15.56 22.14
N SER A 678 -16.73 16.63 21.35
CA SER A 678 -17.50 16.88 20.11
C SER A 678 -17.16 15.93 18.96
N LEU A 679 -16.05 15.19 19.04
CA LEU A 679 -15.63 14.20 18.04
C LEU A 679 -16.35 12.86 18.23
N TRP A 680 -16.83 12.56 19.44
CA TRP A 680 -17.52 11.30 19.73
C TRP A 680 -18.73 11.03 18.81
N PRO A 681 -19.66 11.98 18.58
CA PRO A 681 -20.78 11.76 17.67
C PRO A 681 -20.33 11.47 16.23
N LEU A 682 -19.24 12.11 15.78
CA LEU A 682 -18.70 11.90 14.43
C LEU A 682 -18.14 10.48 14.27
N MET A 683 -17.36 10.00 15.25
CA MET A 683 -16.85 8.62 15.23
C MET A 683 -17.99 7.60 15.28
N MET A 684 -19.04 7.85 16.07
CA MET A 684 -20.21 6.97 16.16
C MET A 684 -21.04 6.95 14.87
N GLU A 685 -21.18 8.09 14.20
CA GLU A 685 -21.86 8.21 12.91
C GLU A 685 -21.06 7.53 11.79
N ALA A 686 -19.75 7.80 11.71
CA ALA A 686 -18.85 7.17 10.75
C ALA A 686 -18.89 5.64 10.89
N LEU A 687 -18.75 5.13 12.13
CA LEU A 687 -18.79 3.70 12.43
C LEU A 687 -20.14 3.05 12.07
N ALA A 688 -21.24 3.79 12.15
CA ALA A 688 -22.57 3.28 11.82
C ALA A 688 -22.90 3.28 10.32
N ASP A 689 -22.22 4.11 9.51
CA ASP A 689 -22.55 4.35 8.10
C ASP A 689 -21.55 3.70 7.13
N TRP A 690 -20.26 4.00 7.26
CA TRP A 690 -19.25 3.61 6.26
C TRP A 690 -17.91 3.12 6.82
N ALA A 691 -17.57 3.42 8.08
CA ALA A 691 -16.24 3.22 8.65
C ALA A 691 -16.10 1.95 9.52
N ILE A 692 -16.86 0.89 9.20
CA ILE A 692 -16.84 -0.35 9.99
C ILE A 692 -15.46 -1.03 9.97
N ASP A 693 -14.78 -0.99 8.82
CA ASP A 693 -13.43 -1.54 8.65
C ASP A 693 -12.39 -0.84 9.55
N PHE A 694 -12.68 0.41 9.96
CA PHE A 694 -11.84 1.21 10.85
C PHE A 694 -12.26 1.12 12.32
N PHE A 695 -13.25 0.28 12.67
CA PHE A 695 -13.68 0.10 14.06
C PHE A 695 -12.51 -0.23 15.00
N PRO A 696 -11.51 -1.03 14.63
CA PRO A 696 -10.39 -1.28 15.51
C PRO A 696 -9.59 0.00 15.85
N ASN A 697 -9.39 0.91 14.88
CA ASN A 697 -8.77 2.22 15.12
C ASN A 697 -9.68 3.17 15.92
N ILE A 698 -11.01 3.09 15.73
CA ILE A 698 -11.98 3.90 16.49
C ILE A 698 -12.07 3.45 17.95
N LEU A 699 -11.79 2.18 18.23
CA LEU A 699 -11.89 1.64 19.58
C LEU A 699 -10.92 2.32 20.57
N VAL A 700 -9.67 2.57 20.16
CA VAL A 700 -8.66 3.23 20.99
C VAL A 700 -9.15 4.57 21.57
N PRO A 701 -9.58 5.55 20.77
CA PRO A 701 -10.05 6.82 21.32
C PRO A 701 -11.36 6.66 22.12
N LEU A 702 -12.26 5.74 21.73
CA LEU A 702 -13.49 5.48 22.48
C LEU A 702 -13.21 4.91 23.87
N ASP A 703 -12.23 4.02 24.01
CA ASP A 703 -11.77 3.56 25.31
C ASP A 703 -11.22 4.73 26.12
N ASN A 704 -10.30 5.53 25.57
CA ASN A 704 -9.72 6.68 26.28
C ASN A 704 -10.80 7.64 26.84
N TYR A 705 -11.88 7.89 26.09
CA TYR A 705 -13.02 8.68 26.56
C TYR A 705 -13.72 8.05 27.78
N ILE A 706 -13.88 6.73 27.79
CA ILE A 706 -14.57 5.99 28.86
C ILE A 706 -13.65 5.79 30.08
N SER A 707 -12.42 5.35 29.89
CA SER A 707 -11.47 5.03 30.95
C SER A 707 -10.91 6.27 31.64
N ARG A 708 -10.55 7.32 30.88
CA ARG A 708 -9.94 8.54 31.45
C ARG A 708 -10.96 9.62 31.84
N SER A 709 -12.15 9.60 31.23
CA SER A 709 -13.20 10.61 31.47
C SER A 709 -14.56 9.98 31.82
N THR A 710 -14.52 8.89 32.61
CA THR A 710 -15.69 8.10 33.05
C THR A 710 -16.80 8.96 33.66
N ALA A 711 -16.46 9.94 34.50
CA ALA A 711 -17.44 10.80 35.14
C ALA A 711 -18.26 11.63 34.12
N HIS A 712 -17.62 12.11 33.04
CA HIS A 712 -18.32 12.85 31.99
C HIS A 712 -19.19 11.92 31.13
N PHE A 713 -18.65 10.76 30.74
CA PHE A 713 -19.39 9.71 30.04
C PHE A 713 -20.69 9.31 30.79
N LEU A 714 -20.61 9.23 32.12
CA LEU A 714 -21.75 8.85 32.96
C LEU A 714 -22.78 9.96 33.16
N THR A 715 -22.34 11.21 33.26
CA THR A 715 -23.20 12.34 33.66
C THR A 715 -23.78 13.13 32.49
N CYS A 716 -23.14 13.12 31.32
CA CYS A 716 -23.63 13.86 30.15
C CYS A 716 -24.90 13.21 29.57
N LYS A 717 -25.91 14.05 29.28
CA LYS A 717 -27.20 13.64 28.70
C LYS A 717 -27.56 14.37 27.42
N ASP A 718 -26.73 15.31 26.99
CA ASP A 718 -26.90 16.07 25.76
C ASP A 718 -25.51 16.34 25.13
N PRO A 719 -25.00 15.45 24.25
CA PRO A 719 -25.60 14.16 23.85
C PRO A 719 -25.45 13.06 24.92
N ASP A 720 -26.38 12.09 24.95
CA ASP A 720 -26.26 10.92 25.83
C ASP A 720 -25.29 9.89 25.23
N TYR A 721 -24.02 9.94 25.67
CA TYR A 721 -22.95 9.08 25.18
C TYR A 721 -23.20 7.59 25.42
N GLN A 722 -23.86 7.23 26.53
CA GLN A 722 -24.20 5.83 26.82
C GLN A 722 -25.23 5.31 25.83
N GLN A 723 -26.27 6.11 25.56
CA GLN A 723 -27.29 5.75 24.58
C GLN A 723 -26.71 5.69 23.16
N SER A 724 -25.83 6.63 22.81
CA SER A 724 -25.13 6.62 21.52
C SER A 724 -24.32 5.34 21.33
N LEU A 725 -23.53 4.96 22.34
CA LEU A 725 -22.72 3.74 22.32
C LEU A 725 -23.58 2.49 22.14
N TRP A 726 -24.67 2.38 22.91
CA TRP A 726 -25.61 1.28 22.79
C TRP A 726 -26.22 1.20 21.39
N ASN A 727 -26.65 2.32 20.82
CA ASN A 727 -27.28 2.33 19.49
C ASN A 727 -26.32 1.76 18.44
N THR A 728 -25.07 2.22 18.44
CA THR A 728 -24.05 1.75 17.47
C THR A 728 -23.70 0.27 17.70
N ILE A 729 -23.38 -0.15 18.92
CA ILE A 729 -23.06 -1.55 19.23
C ILE A 729 -24.24 -2.48 18.91
N SER A 730 -25.47 -2.08 19.25
CA SER A 730 -26.67 -2.89 18.98
C SER A 730 -26.94 -3.05 17.48
N SER A 731 -26.62 -2.03 16.68
CA SER A 731 -26.70 -2.09 15.22
C SER A 731 -25.67 -3.08 14.66
N ILE A 732 -24.40 -2.92 15.05
CA ILE A 732 -23.28 -3.73 14.53
C ILE A 732 -23.42 -5.20 14.94
N MET A 733 -23.60 -5.49 16.23
CA MET A 733 -23.71 -6.87 16.71
C MET A 733 -25.04 -7.54 16.28
N GLY A 734 -26.06 -6.75 15.99
CA GLY A 734 -27.37 -7.20 15.54
C GLY A 734 -27.44 -7.52 14.04
N ASP A 735 -26.58 -6.91 13.23
CA ASP A 735 -26.54 -7.12 11.78
C ASP A 735 -26.13 -8.56 11.45
N LYS A 736 -26.81 -9.14 10.46
CA LYS A 736 -26.57 -10.50 9.98
C LYS A 736 -25.63 -10.55 8.78
N ASN A 737 -25.39 -9.41 8.14
CA ASN A 737 -24.57 -9.31 6.95
C ASN A 737 -23.11 -8.95 7.29
N LEU A 738 -22.85 -8.43 8.50
CA LEU A 738 -21.49 -8.12 8.95
C LEU A 738 -20.73 -9.38 9.35
N GLU A 739 -19.47 -9.45 8.90
CA GLU A 739 -18.58 -10.56 9.15
C GLU A 739 -18.12 -10.60 10.61
N ASP A 740 -17.64 -11.75 11.08
CA ASP A 740 -17.18 -11.88 12.46
C ASP A 740 -15.95 -11.00 12.75
N ASN A 741 -15.11 -10.68 11.75
CA ASN A 741 -13.92 -9.84 11.90
C ASN A 741 -14.27 -8.39 12.28
N ASP A 742 -15.23 -7.81 11.56
CA ASP A 742 -15.63 -6.40 11.70
C ASP A 742 -16.27 -6.11 13.07
N ILE A 743 -16.67 -7.17 13.78
CA ILE A 743 -17.41 -7.10 15.04
C ILE A 743 -16.49 -7.30 16.25
N GLU A 744 -15.28 -7.83 16.08
CA GLU A 744 -14.34 -8.10 17.18
C GLU A 744 -14.07 -6.90 18.11
N PRO A 745 -14.05 -5.63 17.64
CA PRO A 745 -13.91 -4.48 18.52
C PRO A 745 -15.13 -4.24 19.43
N ALA A 746 -16.33 -4.66 19.03
CA ALA A 746 -17.56 -4.35 19.77
C ALA A 746 -17.60 -4.97 21.18
N PRO A 747 -17.30 -6.28 21.37
CA PRO A 747 -17.18 -6.88 22.70
C PRO A 747 -16.14 -6.19 23.59
N LYS A 748 -14.95 -5.87 23.06
CA LYS A 748 -13.88 -5.18 23.80
C LYS A 748 -14.36 -3.82 24.33
N LEU A 749 -15.15 -3.07 23.55
CA LEU A 749 -15.73 -1.80 24.00
C LEU A 749 -16.78 -1.98 25.11
N ILE A 750 -17.53 -3.09 25.12
CA ILE A 750 -18.45 -3.43 26.22
C ILE A 750 -17.67 -3.75 27.50
N GLU A 751 -16.56 -4.48 27.38
CA GLU A 751 -15.66 -4.80 28.48
C GLU A 751 -15.12 -3.52 29.14
N VAL A 752 -14.63 -2.57 28.34
CA VAL A 752 -14.21 -1.24 28.81
C VAL A 752 -15.28 -0.56 29.66
N VAL A 753 -16.56 -0.60 29.23
CA VAL A 753 -17.68 -0.02 30.00
C VAL A 753 -17.85 -0.75 31.34
N PHE A 754 -17.86 -2.08 31.37
CA PHE A 754 -18.07 -2.83 32.60
C PHE A 754 -16.89 -2.71 33.58
N GLN A 755 -15.67 -2.67 33.08
CA GLN A 755 -14.46 -2.56 33.90
C GLN A 755 -14.34 -1.16 34.53
N ASN A 756 -14.63 -0.09 33.77
CA ASN A 756 -14.48 1.30 34.25
C ASN A 756 -15.72 1.85 34.97
N CYS A 757 -16.93 1.45 34.58
CA CYS A 757 -18.17 2.05 35.10
C CYS A 757 -18.84 1.23 36.23
N ARG A 758 -18.04 0.50 37.03
CA ARG A 758 -18.56 -0.47 38.01
C ARG A 758 -19.62 0.12 38.95
N GLY A 759 -20.79 -0.53 39.00
CA GLY A 759 -21.94 -0.14 39.84
C GLY A 759 -22.72 1.10 39.38
N GLN A 760 -22.42 1.67 38.21
CA GLN A 760 -23.02 2.91 37.72
C GLN A 760 -23.80 2.74 36.41
N VAL A 761 -23.79 1.55 35.79
CA VAL A 761 -24.40 1.25 34.49
C VAL A 761 -25.35 0.04 34.52
N ASP A 762 -25.98 -0.25 35.67
CA ASP A 762 -26.86 -1.41 35.87
C ASP A 762 -27.96 -1.54 34.80
N GLN A 763 -28.49 -0.40 34.32
CA GLN A 763 -29.50 -0.33 33.27
C GLN A 763 -29.04 -0.88 31.91
N TRP A 764 -27.74 -0.93 31.65
CA TRP A 764 -27.14 -1.41 30.40
C TRP A 764 -26.70 -2.87 30.46
N VAL A 765 -26.67 -3.48 31.65
CA VAL A 765 -26.22 -4.87 31.83
C VAL A 765 -27.11 -5.86 31.07
N GLU A 766 -28.44 -5.74 31.17
CA GLU A 766 -29.35 -6.63 30.43
C GLU A 766 -29.26 -6.45 28.90
N PRO A 767 -29.31 -5.22 28.35
CA PRO A 767 -29.10 -4.98 26.92
C PRO A 767 -27.82 -5.60 26.36
N TYR A 768 -26.67 -5.35 26.99
CA TYR A 768 -25.38 -5.87 26.53
C TYR A 768 -25.28 -7.39 26.63
N ILE A 769 -25.77 -8.01 27.71
CA ILE A 769 -25.81 -9.48 27.82
C ILE A 769 -26.69 -10.07 26.73
N ARG A 770 -27.86 -9.49 26.47
CA ARG A 770 -28.81 -10.00 25.49
C ARG A 770 -28.20 -10.05 24.09
N ILE A 771 -27.60 -8.96 23.63
CA ILE A 771 -26.99 -8.89 22.29
C ILE A 771 -25.74 -9.77 22.18
N THR A 772 -24.94 -9.86 23.25
CA THR A 772 -23.77 -10.74 23.33
C THR A 772 -24.16 -12.21 23.17
N VAL A 773 -25.20 -12.67 23.88
CA VAL A 773 -25.72 -14.05 23.77
C VAL A 773 -26.30 -14.31 22.37
N GLU A 774 -26.98 -13.34 21.77
CA GLU A 774 -27.51 -13.47 20.42
C GLU A 774 -26.40 -13.63 19.38
N ARG A 775 -25.32 -12.84 19.48
CA ARG A 775 -24.15 -12.95 18.59
C ARG A 775 -23.36 -14.24 18.84
N LEU A 776 -23.15 -14.64 20.09
CA LEU A 776 -22.42 -15.86 20.46
C LEU A 776 -23.01 -17.13 19.82
N ARG A 777 -24.33 -17.17 19.62
CA ARG A 777 -25.02 -18.28 18.95
C ARG A 777 -24.82 -18.33 17.44
N ARG A 778 -24.41 -17.22 16.82
CA ARG A 778 -24.24 -17.07 15.36
C ARG A 778 -22.80 -17.18 14.91
N THR A 779 -21.89 -16.64 15.71
CA THR A 779 -20.45 -16.58 15.41
C THR A 779 -19.88 -17.99 15.22
N GLU A 780 -19.04 -18.13 14.20
CA GLU A 780 -18.31 -19.38 13.95
C GLU A 780 -16.86 -19.27 14.45
N LYS A 781 -16.27 -18.07 14.38
CA LYS A 781 -14.87 -17.79 14.76
C LYS A 781 -14.59 -18.03 16.25
N PRO A 782 -13.55 -18.83 16.60
CA PRO A 782 -13.19 -19.10 17.99
C PRO A 782 -12.76 -17.86 18.78
N TYR A 783 -12.07 -16.92 18.15
CA TYR A 783 -11.57 -15.70 18.82
C TYR A 783 -12.73 -14.79 19.25
N LEU A 784 -13.65 -14.46 18.34
CA LEU A 784 -14.86 -13.69 18.69
C LEU A 784 -15.71 -14.39 19.77
N LYS A 785 -15.79 -15.73 19.77
CA LYS A 785 -16.45 -16.47 20.88
C LYS A 785 -15.77 -16.24 22.22
N CYS A 786 -14.44 -16.14 22.25
CA CYS A 786 -13.70 -15.84 23.47
C CYS A 786 -14.05 -14.43 23.95
N LEU A 787 -14.00 -13.42 23.08
CA LEU A 787 -14.36 -12.03 23.41
C LEU A 787 -15.81 -11.90 23.93
N LEU A 788 -16.78 -12.52 23.24
CA LEU A 788 -18.17 -12.52 23.69
C LEU A 788 -18.36 -13.22 25.05
N MET A 789 -17.53 -14.21 25.37
CA MET A 789 -17.55 -14.84 26.69
C MET A 789 -16.87 -13.97 27.75
N GLN A 790 -15.86 -13.20 27.38
CA GLN A 790 -15.20 -12.22 28.26
C GLN A 790 -16.17 -11.12 28.68
N VAL A 791 -17.02 -10.61 27.78
CA VAL A 791 -18.13 -9.70 28.13
C VAL A 791 -19.02 -10.28 29.23
N ILE A 792 -19.33 -11.58 29.20
CA ILE A 792 -20.14 -12.25 30.22
C ILE A 792 -19.37 -12.38 31.54
N ALA A 793 -18.06 -12.68 31.47
CA ALA A 793 -17.18 -12.74 32.63
C ALA A 793 -17.05 -11.36 33.31
N ASP A 794 -16.89 -10.29 32.55
CA ASP A 794 -16.86 -8.93 33.05
C ASP A 794 -18.21 -8.49 33.62
N ALA A 795 -19.34 -8.86 33.00
CA ALA A 795 -20.65 -8.62 33.59
C ALA A 795 -20.82 -9.33 34.96
N LEU A 796 -20.24 -10.53 35.12
CA LEU A 796 -20.24 -11.25 36.39
C LEU A 796 -19.32 -10.59 37.42
N TYR A 797 -18.15 -10.10 37.01
CA TYR A 797 -17.25 -9.35 37.88
C TYR A 797 -17.85 -8.00 38.30
N TYR A 798 -18.53 -7.32 37.37
CA TYR A 798 -19.28 -6.08 37.59
C TYR A 798 -20.34 -6.26 38.69
N ASN A 799 -21.27 -7.21 38.50
CA ASN A 799 -22.32 -7.55 39.47
C ASN A 799 -22.87 -8.96 39.24
N ALA A 800 -22.28 -9.96 39.93
CA ALA A 800 -22.61 -11.36 39.76
C ALA A 800 -24.09 -11.70 40.01
N SER A 801 -24.74 -11.07 41.01
CA SER A 801 -26.14 -11.37 41.32
C SER A 801 -27.09 -10.82 40.25
N LEU A 802 -26.87 -9.58 39.80
CA LEU A 802 -27.66 -8.98 38.71
C LEU A 802 -27.52 -9.78 37.42
N THR A 803 -26.28 -10.04 37.01
CA THR A 803 -25.94 -10.75 35.77
C THR A 803 -26.51 -12.17 35.76
N LEU A 804 -26.39 -12.92 36.86
CA LEU A 804 -26.94 -14.27 36.93
C LEU A 804 -28.48 -14.27 36.86
N ASN A 805 -29.15 -13.32 37.53
CA ASN A 805 -30.59 -13.17 37.43
C ASN A 805 -31.05 -12.85 36.00
N ILE A 806 -30.30 -12.01 35.27
CA ILE A 806 -30.58 -11.71 33.86
C ILE A 806 -30.44 -12.98 33.01
N LEU A 807 -29.34 -13.72 33.14
CA LEU A 807 -29.12 -14.97 32.39
C LEU A 807 -30.21 -16.03 32.69
N GLN A 808 -30.70 -16.09 33.93
CA GLN A 808 -31.80 -16.97 34.34
C GLN A 808 -33.14 -16.52 33.74
N ASN A 809 -33.45 -15.22 33.78
CA ASN A 809 -34.67 -14.65 33.19
C ASN A 809 -34.73 -14.81 31.67
N LEU A 810 -33.58 -14.75 31.00
CA LEU A 810 -33.44 -15.02 29.57
C LEU A 810 -33.53 -16.53 29.25
N GLY A 811 -33.43 -17.42 30.24
CA GLY A 811 -33.45 -18.87 30.06
C GLY A 811 -32.18 -19.44 29.42
N VAL A 812 -31.06 -18.70 29.47
CA VAL A 812 -29.81 -19.05 28.76
C VAL A 812 -28.65 -19.42 29.69
N ALA A 813 -28.80 -19.27 31.00
CA ALA A 813 -27.73 -19.51 31.96
C ALA A 813 -27.04 -20.88 31.79
N THR A 814 -27.81 -21.97 31.71
CA THR A 814 -27.25 -23.33 31.56
C THR A 814 -26.50 -23.52 30.24
N GLU A 815 -27.01 -22.94 29.14
CA GLU A 815 -26.38 -22.99 27.82
C GLU A 815 -25.02 -22.29 27.85
N ILE A 816 -24.99 -21.05 28.33
CA ILE A 816 -23.78 -20.22 28.38
C ILE A 816 -22.69 -20.86 29.23
N PHE A 817 -23.02 -21.31 30.45
CA PHE A 817 -22.03 -21.98 31.30
C PHE A 817 -21.52 -23.28 30.69
N ASN A 818 -22.38 -24.06 30.01
CA ASN A 818 -21.92 -25.26 29.33
C ASN A 818 -20.94 -24.96 28.19
N VAL A 819 -21.23 -23.96 27.36
CA VAL A 819 -20.34 -23.50 26.29
C VAL A 819 -19.03 -22.99 26.89
N TRP A 820 -19.09 -22.13 27.91
CA TRP A 820 -17.91 -21.57 28.55
C TRP A 820 -16.99 -22.64 29.13
N PHE A 821 -17.55 -23.60 29.88
CA PHE A 821 -16.76 -24.69 30.45
C PHE A 821 -16.20 -25.62 29.38
N GLN A 822 -16.91 -25.84 28.27
CA GLN A 822 -16.37 -26.59 27.13
C GLN A 822 -15.18 -25.86 26.51
N MET A 823 -15.28 -24.55 26.30
CA MET A 823 -14.19 -23.74 25.76
C MET A 823 -12.97 -23.74 26.69
N LEU A 824 -13.17 -23.65 28.01
CA LEU A 824 -12.10 -23.71 29.01
C LEU A 824 -11.40 -25.07 29.08
N GLN A 825 -12.06 -26.16 28.66
CA GLN A 825 -11.51 -27.52 28.66
C GLN A 825 -10.87 -27.93 27.33
N GLN A 826 -11.13 -27.20 26.25
CA GLN A 826 -10.58 -27.51 24.93
C GLN A 826 -9.08 -27.23 24.87
N THR A 827 -8.31 -28.25 24.49
CA THR A 827 -6.87 -28.17 24.26
C THR A 827 -6.52 -28.61 22.83
N LYS A 828 -5.49 -28.01 22.25
CA LYS A 828 -4.88 -28.44 20.98
C LYS A 828 -4.12 -29.76 21.20
N LYS A 829 -3.72 -30.41 20.09
CA LYS A 829 -2.89 -31.63 20.13
C LYS A 829 -1.54 -31.43 20.84
N SER A 830 -1.04 -30.19 20.85
CA SER A 830 0.17 -29.78 21.58
C SER A 830 0.01 -29.71 23.10
N GLY A 831 -1.22 -29.85 23.62
CA GLY A 831 -1.51 -29.70 25.05
C GLY A 831 -1.84 -28.27 25.49
N VAL A 832 -1.60 -27.27 24.62
CA VAL A 832 -1.93 -25.86 24.85
C VAL A 832 -3.45 -25.63 24.78
N ARG A 833 -3.99 -24.71 25.58
CA ARG A 833 -5.42 -24.35 25.54
C ARG A 833 -5.81 -23.79 24.17
N ALA A 834 -6.95 -24.22 23.64
CA ALA A 834 -7.43 -23.77 22.34
C ALA A 834 -8.08 -22.37 22.38
N ASN A 835 -8.64 -21.99 23.54
CA ASN A 835 -9.37 -20.74 23.78
C ASN A 835 -8.75 -19.98 24.97
N PHE A 836 -8.98 -18.66 25.06
CA PHE A 836 -8.45 -17.78 26.10
C PHE A 836 -6.93 -17.90 26.24
N LYS A 837 -6.23 -17.58 25.15
CA LYS A 837 -4.78 -17.78 25.04
C LYS A 837 -4.00 -16.71 25.80
N ARG A 838 -4.47 -15.46 25.75
CA ARG A 838 -3.80 -14.28 26.33
C ARG A 838 -3.86 -14.30 27.86
N GLU A 839 -2.90 -13.63 28.50
CA GLU A 839 -2.89 -13.45 29.95
C GLU A 839 -4.18 -12.75 30.41
N HIS A 840 -4.53 -11.64 29.75
CA HIS A 840 -5.73 -10.85 30.02
C HIS A 840 -7.02 -11.68 29.97
N ASP A 841 -7.22 -12.47 28.91
CA ASP A 841 -8.40 -13.33 28.74
C ASP A 841 -8.63 -14.27 29.94
N LYS A 842 -7.54 -14.88 30.44
CA LYS A 842 -7.56 -15.79 31.58
C LYS A 842 -7.85 -15.04 32.88
N LYS A 843 -7.29 -13.84 33.04
CA LYS A 843 -7.53 -12.96 34.18
C LYS A 843 -9.00 -12.56 34.28
N VAL A 844 -9.59 -12.06 33.20
CA VAL A 844 -11.01 -11.67 33.13
C VAL A 844 -11.92 -12.86 33.48
N CYS A 845 -11.65 -14.03 32.88
CA CYS A 845 -12.42 -15.24 33.18
C CYS A 845 -12.27 -15.69 34.65
N CYS A 846 -11.08 -15.60 35.24
CA CYS A 846 -10.83 -15.90 36.66
C CYS A 846 -11.66 -14.99 37.58
N LEU A 847 -11.65 -13.67 37.31
CA LEU A 847 -12.38 -12.69 38.10
C LEU A 847 -13.90 -12.88 38.00
N GLY A 848 -14.42 -13.13 36.79
CA GLY A 848 -15.82 -13.42 36.56
C GLY A 848 -16.32 -14.68 37.28
N LEU A 849 -15.61 -15.81 37.15
CA LEU A 849 -15.98 -17.07 37.80
C LEU A 849 -15.85 -16.99 39.34
N THR A 850 -14.81 -16.32 39.84
CA THR A 850 -14.62 -16.11 41.28
C THR A 850 -15.79 -15.33 41.88
N SER A 851 -16.31 -14.34 41.14
CA SER A 851 -17.42 -13.49 41.60
C SER A 851 -18.74 -14.25 41.81
N LEU A 852 -18.87 -15.47 41.28
CA LEU A 852 -20.04 -16.35 41.50
C LEU A 852 -19.99 -17.11 42.83
N LEU A 853 -18.81 -17.32 43.41
CA LEU A 853 -18.62 -18.14 44.61
C LEU A 853 -19.39 -17.65 45.86
N PRO A 854 -19.54 -16.34 46.14
CA PRO A 854 -20.23 -15.86 47.33
C PRO A 854 -21.78 -15.85 47.17
N LEU A 855 -22.32 -16.19 45.99
CA LEU A 855 -23.76 -16.16 45.75
C LEU A 855 -24.52 -17.24 46.55
N PRO A 856 -25.72 -16.95 47.09
CA PRO A 856 -26.49 -17.88 47.94
C PRO A 856 -26.96 -19.13 47.19
N MET A 857 -27.33 -20.20 47.92
CA MET A 857 -27.78 -21.47 47.32
C MET A 857 -28.99 -21.32 46.38
N ASP A 858 -29.85 -20.34 46.65
CA ASP A 858 -31.04 -20.06 45.84
C ASP A 858 -30.67 -19.58 44.42
N GLN A 859 -29.51 -18.95 44.26
CA GLN A 859 -29.02 -18.43 42.98
C GLN A 859 -28.02 -19.39 42.32
N LEU A 860 -27.17 -20.07 43.09
CA LEU A 860 -26.16 -21.00 42.58
C LEU A 860 -26.21 -22.37 43.29
N PRO A 861 -26.81 -23.41 42.66
CA PRO A 861 -26.90 -24.75 43.22
C PRO A 861 -25.53 -25.39 43.50
N GLY A 862 -25.49 -26.33 44.45
CA GLY A 862 -24.24 -26.97 44.89
C GLY A 862 -23.42 -27.66 43.80
N GLU A 863 -24.07 -28.31 42.84
CA GLU A 863 -23.38 -28.95 41.69
C GLU A 863 -22.73 -27.92 40.75
N ALA A 864 -23.43 -26.81 40.49
CA ALA A 864 -22.90 -25.71 39.68
C ALA A 864 -21.72 -25.01 40.37
N LEU A 865 -21.81 -24.79 41.68
CA LEU A 865 -20.72 -24.26 42.50
C LEU A 865 -19.47 -25.14 42.42
N SER A 866 -19.62 -26.47 42.48
CA SER A 866 -18.50 -27.40 42.35
C SER A 866 -17.80 -27.29 41.00
N ARG A 867 -18.57 -27.17 39.91
CA ARG A 867 -18.02 -26.98 38.56
C ARG A 867 -17.31 -25.64 38.40
N VAL A 868 -17.91 -24.54 38.87
CA VAL A 868 -17.31 -23.19 38.85
C VAL A 868 -16.00 -23.17 39.62
N PHE A 869 -15.97 -23.76 40.83
CA PHE A 869 -14.79 -23.76 41.68
C PHE A 869 -13.62 -24.53 41.03
N ARG A 870 -13.87 -25.70 40.45
CA ARG A 870 -12.86 -26.49 39.74
C ARG A 870 -12.31 -25.75 38.52
N ALA A 871 -13.19 -25.19 37.69
CA ALA A 871 -12.79 -24.42 36.52
C ALA A 871 -11.95 -23.18 36.90
N THR A 872 -12.30 -22.50 38.00
CA THR A 872 -11.54 -21.35 38.51
C THR A 872 -10.14 -21.76 38.95
N LEU A 873 -9.99 -22.88 39.67
CA LEU A 873 -8.68 -23.40 40.07
C LEU A 873 -7.82 -23.77 38.86
N ASP A 874 -8.38 -24.49 37.89
CA ASP A 874 -7.65 -24.90 36.68
C ASP A 874 -7.17 -23.69 35.87
N LEU A 875 -7.97 -22.62 35.83
CA LEU A 875 -7.63 -21.39 35.13
C LEU A 875 -6.58 -20.56 35.87
N LEU A 876 -6.67 -20.45 37.21
CA LEU A 876 -5.66 -19.80 38.04
C LEU A 876 -4.30 -20.46 37.94
N VAL A 877 -4.25 -21.79 37.86
CA VAL A 877 -3.00 -22.53 37.63
C VAL A 877 -2.44 -22.23 36.24
N ALA A 878 -3.28 -22.30 35.21
CA ALA A 878 -2.84 -21.98 33.84
C ALA A 878 -2.39 -20.52 33.67
N TYR A 879 -2.99 -19.58 34.41
CA TYR A 879 -2.56 -18.19 34.48
C TYR A 879 -1.19 -18.07 35.17
N LYS A 880 -1.01 -18.76 36.30
CA LYS A 880 0.27 -18.80 37.03
C LYS A 880 1.42 -19.33 36.15
N ASP A 881 1.17 -20.43 35.46
CA ASP A 881 2.19 -21.10 34.66
C ASP A 881 2.63 -20.20 33.49
N GLN A 882 1.69 -19.49 32.84
CA GLN A 882 1.99 -18.52 31.79
C GLN A 882 2.79 -17.31 32.29
N VAL A 883 2.39 -16.69 33.40
CA VAL A 883 3.13 -15.56 33.99
C VAL A 883 4.57 -15.97 34.34
N ALA A 884 4.77 -17.21 34.79
CA ALA A 884 6.08 -17.74 35.12
C ALA A 884 6.92 -18.20 33.91
N GLU A 885 6.32 -18.40 32.74
CA GLU A 885 7.01 -18.63 31.47
C GLU A 885 7.47 -17.29 30.89
N THR A 886 6.55 -16.32 30.79
CA THR A 886 6.83 -14.96 30.30
C THR A 886 7.96 -14.30 31.09
N ALA A 887 7.95 -14.39 32.43
CA ALA A 887 9.02 -13.82 33.27
C ALA A 887 10.40 -14.50 33.07
N LYS A 888 10.46 -15.75 32.61
CA LYS A 888 11.74 -16.43 32.32
C LYS A 888 12.27 -16.07 30.94
N GLU A 889 11.38 -15.81 30.00
CA GLU A 889 11.72 -15.31 28.66
C GLU A 889 12.30 -13.90 28.79
N GLU A 890 11.65 -13.02 29.56
CA GLU A 890 12.18 -11.68 29.90
C GLU A 890 13.55 -11.75 30.61
N GLU A 891 13.72 -12.64 31.59
CA GLU A 891 15.01 -12.82 32.29
C GLU A 891 16.11 -13.42 31.38
N ALA A 892 15.75 -14.19 30.34
CA ALA A 892 16.70 -14.77 29.40
C ALA A 892 17.13 -13.77 28.32
N GLU A 893 16.21 -12.91 27.87
CA GLU A 893 16.51 -11.80 26.95
C GLU A 893 17.42 -10.75 27.62
N ASP A 894 17.21 -10.45 28.90
CA ASP A 894 18.07 -9.53 29.67
C ASP A 894 19.51 -10.08 29.92
N ASP A 895 19.70 -11.41 29.91
CA ASP A 895 21.02 -12.06 30.11
C ASP A 895 21.80 -12.27 28.78
N ASP A 896 21.12 -12.37 27.63
CA ASP A 896 21.75 -12.55 26.31
C ASP A 896 22.19 -11.21 25.65
N ASP A 897 21.71 -10.06 26.15
CA ASP A 897 22.10 -8.72 25.67
C ASP A 897 23.53 -8.28 26.08
N ASP A 898 24.19 -9.01 26.99
CA ASP A 898 25.54 -8.68 27.49
C ASP A 898 26.68 -9.48 26.81
N ASP A 899 26.41 -10.43 25.88
CA ASP A 899 27.46 -11.34 25.39
C ASP A 899 27.35 -11.84 23.91
N MET A 900 26.91 -11.02 22.95
CA MET A 900 26.92 -11.40 21.51
C MET A 900 27.68 -10.43 20.59
N ASP A 901 29.00 -10.41 20.76
CA ASP A 901 29.98 -9.98 19.74
C ASP A 901 30.60 -11.25 19.11
N GLY A 902 29.98 -11.80 18.05
CA GLY A 902 30.44 -13.07 17.50
C GLY A 902 29.74 -13.59 16.24
N LEU A 903 30.14 -13.08 15.08
CA LEU A 903 29.94 -13.69 13.75
C LEU A 903 30.19 -15.21 13.79
N GLN A 904 29.22 -16.03 13.36
CA GLN A 904 29.48 -17.33 12.74
C GLN A 904 28.50 -17.62 11.59
N THR A 905 29.10 -17.82 10.42
CA THR A 905 28.58 -18.43 9.21
C THR A 905 28.23 -19.91 9.44
N ASP A 906 27.19 -20.43 8.79
CA ASP A 906 27.32 -21.63 7.93
C ASP A 906 26.07 -21.88 7.07
N ASP A 907 26.34 -22.30 5.84
CA ASP A 907 25.43 -22.68 4.75
C ASP A 907 24.81 -24.10 4.94
N GLU A 908 23.80 -24.39 4.09
CA GLU A 908 23.19 -25.71 3.74
C GLU A 908 22.07 -26.19 4.72
N ASP A 909 20.81 -26.44 4.32
CA ASP A 909 20.31 -27.16 3.15
C ASP A 909 18.87 -26.79 2.72
N ASP A 910 18.65 -27.06 1.42
CA ASP A 910 17.47 -27.02 0.55
C ASP A 910 16.36 -28.02 0.95
N ASP A 911 15.10 -27.57 0.95
CA ASP A 911 13.95 -28.34 0.43
C ASP A 911 12.76 -27.39 0.18
N GLY A 912 12.26 -27.39 -1.06
CA GLY A 912 11.32 -26.41 -1.58
C GLY A 912 9.88 -26.88 -1.75
N ASP A 913 8.97 -25.91 -1.85
CA ASP A 913 7.92 -25.75 -2.88
C ASP A 913 7.14 -24.46 -2.53
N GLY A 914 6.73 -23.67 -3.53
CA GLY A 914 5.95 -22.45 -3.29
C GLY A 914 6.27 -21.22 -4.17
N SER A 915 6.62 -21.42 -5.44
CA SER A 915 6.73 -20.32 -6.41
C SER A 915 5.37 -20.03 -7.05
N ASP A 916 4.68 -18.96 -6.63
CA ASP A 916 3.95 -18.04 -7.54
C ASP A 916 3.22 -16.94 -6.75
N LYS A 917 3.91 -15.83 -6.50
CA LYS A 917 3.39 -14.47 -6.28
C LYS A 917 4.58 -13.56 -6.01
N ASP A 918 5.20 -12.99 -7.05
CA ASP A 918 5.63 -11.59 -7.00
C ASP A 918 6.17 -11.12 -8.36
N MET A 919 5.68 -9.98 -8.81
CA MET A 919 6.38 -9.01 -9.68
C MET A 919 5.63 -7.69 -9.49
N GLY A 920 5.89 -7.01 -8.37
CA GLY A 920 5.83 -5.55 -8.35
C GLY A 920 5.48 -4.92 -7.00
N VAL A 921 6.42 -4.96 -6.05
CA VAL A 921 6.76 -3.85 -5.13
C VAL A 921 8.23 -4.02 -4.77
N ASP A 922 9.08 -3.03 -5.04
CA ASP A 922 10.44 -2.97 -4.48
C ASP A 922 10.29 -2.56 -3.01
N GLY A 923 10.54 -3.51 -2.10
CA GLY A 923 10.62 -3.27 -0.66
C GLY A 923 12.05 -2.93 -0.25
N GLU A 924 12.20 -1.80 0.43
CA GLU A 924 13.45 -1.32 1.03
C GLU A 924 13.87 -2.19 2.22
N ASP A 925 15.13 -2.61 2.25
CA ASP A 925 15.79 -3.14 3.45
C ASP A 925 16.10 -1.98 4.40
N GLY A 926 15.52 -1.99 5.60
CA GLY A 926 15.76 -1.03 6.68
C GLY A 926 15.61 -1.65 8.07
N ASP A 927 16.77 -1.91 8.70
CA ASP A 927 17.11 -1.99 10.12
C ASP A 927 16.25 -2.83 11.11
N GLU A 928 16.80 -3.99 11.45
CA GLU A 928 16.31 -5.01 12.41
C GLU A 928 16.83 -4.79 13.85
N ALA A 929 17.13 -3.55 14.28
CA ALA A 929 17.71 -3.29 15.61
C ALA A 929 17.04 -2.17 16.44
N ASP A 930 16.01 -1.49 15.92
CA ASP A 930 15.29 -0.41 16.63
C ASP A 930 13.80 -0.77 16.93
N SER A 931 13.40 -2.03 16.74
CA SER A 931 12.01 -2.52 16.79
C SER A 931 11.36 -2.53 18.19
N ILE A 932 12.13 -2.71 19.27
CA ILE A 932 11.56 -3.08 20.59
C ILE A 932 10.82 -1.91 21.28
N ARG A 933 11.11 -0.66 20.90
CA ARG A 933 10.43 0.52 21.46
C ARG A 933 9.34 1.08 20.55
N LEU A 934 9.52 1.00 19.23
CA LEU A 934 8.50 1.30 18.23
C LEU A 934 7.35 0.27 18.26
N GLN A 935 7.64 -0.99 18.57
CA GLN A 935 6.62 -2.02 18.80
C GLN A 935 5.70 -1.67 19.97
N LYS A 936 6.11 -0.95 21.02
CA LYS A 936 5.22 -0.69 22.17
C LYS A 936 4.05 0.26 21.88
N LEU A 937 4.23 1.24 20.99
CA LEU A 937 3.16 2.16 20.58
C LEU A 937 2.48 1.71 19.28
N ALA A 938 3.24 1.08 18.36
CA ALA A 938 2.64 0.36 17.24
C ALA A 938 1.82 -0.85 17.70
N ALA A 939 2.11 -1.49 18.84
CA ALA A 939 1.30 -2.56 19.45
C ALA A 939 -0.01 -2.04 20.03
N GLN A 940 -0.09 -0.80 20.54
CA GLN A 940 -1.37 -0.23 20.97
C GLN A 940 -2.29 0.07 19.77
N ALA A 941 -1.73 0.43 18.60
CA ALA A 941 -2.48 0.57 17.34
C ALA A 941 -2.69 -0.76 16.58
N LYS A 942 -1.76 -1.72 16.68
CA LYS A 942 -1.85 -3.09 16.13
C LYS A 942 -2.69 -4.04 16.98
N ALA A 943 -2.90 -3.80 18.28
CA ALA A 943 -3.74 -4.62 19.19
C ALA A 943 -5.20 -4.77 18.73
N PHE A 944 -5.58 -3.94 17.76
CA PHE A 944 -6.89 -3.89 17.14
C PHE A 944 -6.90 -4.39 15.68
N ARG A 945 -5.76 -4.46 14.98
CA ARG A 945 -5.69 -5.03 13.61
C ARG A 945 -5.58 -6.54 13.64
N SER A 946 -6.64 -7.25 13.23
CA SER A 946 -6.54 -8.65 12.84
C SER A 946 -5.90 -8.76 11.45
N ASN A 947 -4.57 -8.81 11.39
CA ASN A 947 -3.91 -9.37 10.21
C ASN A 947 -4.17 -10.89 10.19
N VAL A 948 -5.22 -11.28 9.48
CA VAL A 948 -5.37 -12.65 8.97
C VAL A 948 -5.02 -12.58 7.49
N GLU A 949 -3.74 -12.68 7.17
CA GLU A 949 -3.37 -13.43 5.97
C GLU A 949 -3.45 -14.90 6.38
N ASP A 950 -4.35 -15.65 5.73
CA ASP A 950 -4.46 -17.09 5.86
C ASP A 950 -3.12 -17.74 5.49
N ASP A 951 -2.36 -18.18 6.49
CA ASP A 951 -1.54 -19.39 6.42
C ASP A 951 -1.58 -20.12 7.78
N ASP A 952 -2.17 -21.32 7.74
CA ASP A 952 -2.07 -22.31 8.82
C ASP A 952 -0.59 -22.73 8.95
N ASP A 953 -0.11 -22.85 10.20
CA ASP A 953 1.18 -23.38 10.64
C ASP A 953 2.41 -22.44 10.55
N SER A 954 2.42 -21.40 11.39
CA SER A 954 3.66 -20.87 12.01
C SER A 954 3.41 -20.60 13.50
N ASP A 955 3.85 -21.54 14.34
CA ASP A 955 4.09 -21.30 15.78
C ASP A 955 5.35 -20.44 15.86
N ASP A 956 5.21 -19.13 16.13
CA ASP A 956 6.13 -18.30 16.94
C ASP A 956 5.77 -16.81 16.74
N ASP A 957 5.10 -16.24 17.76
CA ASP A 957 5.16 -14.82 18.18
C ASP A 957 4.13 -14.63 19.30
N PHE A 958 4.55 -14.89 20.54
CA PHE A 958 3.80 -14.51 21.73
C PHE A 958 4.55 -13.37 22.44
N SER A 959 4.54 -12.19 21.85
CA SER A 959 4.85 -10.94 22.56
C SER A 959 3.85 -9.86 22.14
N ASP A 960 2.71 -9.83 22.83
CA ASP A 960 1.74 -8.74 22.71
C ASP A 960 0.88 -8.71 23.98
N ASP A 961 1.54 -8.46 25.12
CA ASP A 961 0.83 -8.05 26.33
C ASP A 961 0.39 -6.58 26.17
N GLU A 962 -0.90 -6.43 25.86
CA GLU A 962 -1.62 -5.19 25.58
C GLU A 962 -1.50 -4.18 26.74
N GLU A 963 -0.89 -3.00 26.50
CA GLU A 963 -0.84 -1.85 27.43
C GLU A 963 -2.19 -1.08 27.50
N LEU A 964 -3.31 -1.78 27.70
CA LEU A 964 -4.59 -1.15 28.06
C LEU A 964 -4.71 -1.09 29.58
N GLN A 965 -4.50 0.09 30.19
CA GLN A 965 -4.67 0.25 31.64
C GLN A 965 -6.16 0.12 32.03
N SER A 966 -6.53 -1.05 32.52
CA SER A 966 -7.85 -1.32 33.07
C SER A 966 -7.83 -1.32 34.60
N PRO A 967 -8.92 -0.91 35.28
CA PRO A 967 -9.06 -1.08 36.73
C PRO A 967 -8.90 -2.53 37.21
N ILE A 968 -9.05 -3.53 36.33
CA ILE A 968 -8.81 -4.93 36.67
C ILE A 968 -7.32 -5.26 36.76
N ASP A 969 -6.43 -4.45 36.19
CA ASP A 969 -5.00 -4.73 36.17
C ASP A 969 -4.39 -4.69 37.57
N GLU A 970 -4.88 -3.78 38.40
CA GLU A 970 -4.52 -3.67 39.81
C GLU A 970 -5.05 -4.82 40.68
N VAL A 971 -5.93 -5.67 40.15
CA VAL A 971 -6.57 -6.77 40.87
C VAL A 971 -5.83 -8.07 40.63
N ASP A 972 -5.14 -8.57 41.67
CA ASP A 972 -4.51 -9.89 41.63
C ASP A 972 -5.57 -11.02 41.70
N PRO A 973 -5.67 -11.92 40.70
CA PRO A 973 -6.70 -12.96 40.65
C PRO A 973 -6.62 -13.98 41.79
N PHE A 974 -5.41 -14.29 42.27
CA PHE A 974 -5.21 -15.25 43.36
C PHE A 974 -5.65 -14.68 44.70
N VAL A 975 -5.28 -13.42 44.95
CA VAL A 975 -5.71 -12.67 46.15
C VAL A 975 -7.23 -12.54 46.17
N PHE A 976 -7.82 -12.15 45.05
CA PHE A 976 -9.27 -12.01 44.90
C PHE A 976 -10.01 -13.34 45.14
N PHE A 977 -9.51 -14.44 44.59
CA PHE A 977 -10.06 -15.77 44.83
C PHE A 977 -10.05 -16.16 46.30
N VAL A 978 -8.90 -16.03 46.98
CA VAL A 978 -8.78 -16.42 48.40
C VAL A 978 -9.66 -15.56 49.30
N ASP A 979 -9.74 -14.24 49.05
CA ASP A 979 -10.63 -13.37 49.83
C ASP A 979 -12.09 -13.72 49.61
N THR A 980 -12.48 -14.04 48.38
CA THR A 980 -13.85 -14.46 48.08
C THR A 980 -14.20 -15.79 48.74
N VAL A 981 -13.26 -16.75 48.78
CA VAL A 981 -13.46 -18.02 49.50
C VAL A 981 -13.57 -17.80 51.01
N LYS A 982 -12.81 -16.86 51.59
CA LYS A 982 -12.97 -16.48 53.02
C LYS A 982 -14.33 -15.85 53.29
N VAL A 983 -14.84 -15.02 52.39
CA VAL A 983 -16.20 -14.48 52.48
C VAL A 983 -17.23 -15.62 52.46
N LEU A 984 -17.10 -16.58 51.54
CA LEU A 984 -17.96 -17.76 51.49
C LEU A 984 -17.87 -18.60 52.77
N GLN A 985 -16.66 -18.79 53.31
CA GLN A 985 -16.45 -19.51 54.57
C GLN A 985 -17.13 -18.80 55.75
N ALA A 986 -17.12 -17.47 55.78
CA ALA A 986 -17.77 -16.69 56.82
C ALA A 986 -19.31 -16.68 56.68
N SER A 987 -19.83 -16.66 55.44
CA SER A 987 -21.26 -16.61 55.19
C SER A 987 -21.95 -17.98 55.28
N ASP A 988 -21.31 -19.05 54.78
CA ASP A 988 -21.88 -20.41 54.74
C ASP A 988 -20.80 -21.51 54.86
N PRO A 989 -20.33 -21.78 56.10
CA PRO A 989 -19.27 -22.76 56.36
C PRO A 989 -19.62 -24.19 55.93
N LEU A 990 -20.89 -24.58 56.05
CA LEU A 990 -21.39 -25.92 55.73
C LEU A 990 -21.33 -26.18 54.22
N ARG A 991 -21.62 -25.16 53.41
CA ARG A 991 -21.54 -25.26 51.95
C ARG A 991 -20.12 -25.41 51.44
N LEU A 992 -19.16 -24.69 52.02
CA LEU A 992 -17.74 -24.88 51.70
C LEU A 992 -17.24 -26.26 52.15
N GLN A 993 -17.67 -26.75 53.31
CA GLN A 993 -17.29 -28.08 53.79
C GLN A 993 -17.82 -29.19 52.86
N ASN A 994 -19.07 -29.09 52.41
CA ASN A 994 -19.66 -30.02 51.45
C ASN A 994 -18.92 -29.97 50.10
N LEU A 995 -18.56 -28.77 49.63
CA LEU A 995 -17.80 -28.58 48.40
C LEU A 995 -16.43 -29.29 48.47
N ILE A 996 -15.67 -29.07 49.54
CA ILE A 996 -14.34 -29.68 49.73
C ILE A 996 -14.43 -31.22 49.78
N GLN A 997 -15.51 -31.77 50.35
CA GLN A 997 -15.76 -33.22 50.36
C GLN A 997 -16.02 -33.80 48.96
N THR A 998 -16.47 -33.00 48.00
CA THR A 998 -16.64 -33.44 46.60
C THR A 998 -15.37 -33.42 45.77
N PHE A 999 -14.25 -32.92 46.30
CA PHE A 999 -12.99 -32.84 45.58
C PHE A 999 -12.16 -34.12 45.74
N ASP A 1000 -11.51 -34.51 44.65
CA ASP A 1000 -10.47 -35.52 44.68
C ASP A 1000 -9.16 -34.93 45.22
N PHE A 1001 -8.16 -35.80 45.38
CA PHE A 1001 -6.85 -35.39 45.90
C PHE A 1001 -6.17 -34.32 45.02
N HIS A 1002 -6.43 -34.33 43.71
CA HIS A 1002 -5.87 -33.36 42.77
C HIS A 1002 -6.41 -31.94 43.03
N TYR A 1003 -7.72 -31.75 43.05
CA TYR A 1003 -8.31 -30.43 43.30
C TYR A 1003 -8.05 -29.91 44.72
N GLN A 1004 -7.93 -30.79 45.72
CA GLN A 1004 -7.49 -30.40 47.07
C GLN A 1004 -6.05 -29.89 47.10
N ALA A 1005 -5.15 -30.50 46.31
CA ALA A 1005 -3.78 -30.03 46.17
C ALA A 1005 -3.72 -28.68 45.45
N LEU A 1006 -4.47 -28.50 44.35
CA LEU A 1006 -4.55 -27.23 43.63
C LEU A 1006 -5.06 -26.10 44.51
N ALA A 1007 -6.14 -26.31 45.26
CA ALA A 1007 -6.69 -25.29 46.17
C ALA A 1007 -5.66 -24.85 47.23
N ASN A 1008 -4.91 -25.79 47.81
CA ASN A 1008 -3.85 -25.47 48.76
C ASN A 1008 -2.65 -24.77 48.10
N GLY A 1009 -2.32 -25.12 46.86
CA GLY A 1009 -1.27 -24.48 46.07
C GLY A 1009 -1.60 -23.03 45.74
N VAL A 1010 -2.82 -22.78 45.26
CA VAL A 1010 -3.37 -21.43 44.98
C VAL A 1010 -3.40 -20.58 46.25
N ALA A 1011 -3.85 -21.14 47.38
CA ALA A 1011 -3.89 -20.41 48.65
C ALA A 1011 -2.50 -19.95 49.12
N ARG A 1012 -1.48 -20.81 49.00
CA ARG A 1012 -0.08 -20.47 49.33
C ARG A 1012 0.48 -19.41 48.38
N HIS A 1013 0.20 -19.54 47.08
CA HIS A 1013 0.67 -18.57 46.09
C HIS A 1013 0.02 -17.19 46.30
N ALA A 1014 -1.26 -17.13 46.65
CA ALA A 1014 -1.94 -15.89 47.00
C ALA A 1014 -1.31 -15.19 48.23
N GLU A 1015 -0.83 -15.95 49.22
CA GLU A 1015 -0.11 -15.38 50.37
C GLU A 1015 1.25 -14.79 49.96
N GLN A 1016 1.95 -15.43 49.02
CA GLN A 1016 3.19 -14.90 48.44
C GLN A 1016 2.94 -13.60 47.67
N ARG A 1017 1.97 -13.59 46.76
CA ARG A 1017 1.57 -12.39 45.99
C ARG A 1017 1.15 -11.23 46.90
N ARG A 1018 0.46 -11.49 48.02
CA ARG A 1018 0.15 -10.41 49.00
C ARG A 1018 1.39 -9.76 49.58
N ALA A 1019 2.40 -10.56 49.92
CA ALA A 1019 3.65 -10.04 50.48
C ALA A 1019 4.44 -9.23 49.43
N GLU A 1020 4.43 -9.67 48.18
CA GLU A 1020 5.03 -8.96 47.03
C GLU A 1020 4.34 -7.62 46.79
N ILE A 1021 3.01 -7.60 46.69
CA ILE A 1021 2.21 -6.38 46.50
C ILE A 1021 2.42 -5.38 47.65
N GLU A 1022 2.54 -5.85 48.89
CA GLU A 1022 2.82 -4.98 50.05
C GLU A 1022 4.24 -4.37 49.95
N LYS A 1023 5.22 -5.15 49.48
CA LYS A 1023 6.59 -4.66 49.23
C LYS A 1023 6.63 -3.63 48.10
N GLU A 1024 5.98 -3.90 46.97
CA GLU A 1024 5.86 -2.96 45.83
C GLU A 1024 5.18 -1.66 46.24
N LYS A 1025 4.14 -1.71 47.09
CA LYS A 1025 3.49 -0.52 47.63
C LYS A 1025 4.41 0.31 48.50
N ILE A 1026 5.26 -0.33 49.31
CA ILE A 1026 6.26 0.35 50.14
C ILE A 1026 7.35 1.00 49.25
N GLU A 1027 7.77 0.32 48.19
CA GLU A 1027 8.75 0.82 47.23
C GLU A 1027 8.20 2.00 46.39
N LYS A 1028 6.96 1.91 45.89
CA LYS A 1028 6.27 3.02 45.21
C LYS A 1028 6.03 4.20 46.15
N ALA A 1029 5.69 3.97 47.41
CA ALA A 1029 5.55 5.02 48.42
C ALA A 1029 6.90 5.69 48.76
N ALA A 1030 8.00 4.92 48.77
CA ALA A 1030 9.34 5.46 48.94
C ALA A 1030 9.77 6.30 47.72
N ALA A 1031 9.55 5.78 46.50
CA ALA A 1031 9.89 6.46 45.24
C ALA A 1031 9.13 7.77 45.05
N SER A 1032 7.82 7.79 45.35
CA SER A 1032 6.99 9.01 45.31
C SER A 1032 7.38 10.03 46.38
N ALA A 1033 7.86 9.59 47.55
CA ALA A 1033 8.39 10.48 48.58
C ALA A 1033 9.73 11.13 48.16
N THR A 1034 10.57 10.44 47.39
CA THR A 1034 11.80 11.03 46.80
C THR A 1034 11.53 11.90 45.57
N ALA A 1035 10.47 11.66 44.80
CA ALA A 1035 10.10 12.51 43.67
C ALA A 1035 9.39 13.82 44.08
N ALA A 1036 8.81 13.84 45.29
CA ALA A 1036 8.19 15.03 45.88
C ALA A 1036 9.15 15.89 46.73
N SER A 1037 10.40 15.44 46.92
CA SER A 1037 11.48 16.19 47.58
C SER A 1037 12.47 16.75 46.57
#